data_AF-A0A2E7CWY1-F1
#
_entry.id   AF-A0A2E7CWY1-F1
#
_cell.length_a   1.000
_cell.length_b   1.000
_cell.length_c   1.000
_cell.angle_alpha   90.00
_cell.angle_beta   90.00
_cell.angle_gamma   90.00
#
_symmetry.space_group_name_H-M   'P 1'
#
loop_
_entity.id
_entity.type
_entity.pdbx_description
1 polymer ?
#
loop_
_entity_poly.entity_id
_entity_poly.type
_entity_poly.pdbx_seq_one_letter_code
_entity_poly.pdbx_strand_id
1 'polypeptide(L)'
;MLQTFTRSFVGLFCIGFLATTLLGGEIPGTKPLTIEGPLDKVMVSGIDKFCLRELAVSVERRKSKWHRDYSSHEAYDKSVTVNRERLRTIIGAVDPRVKSADIELITTLTNDSVVGSIGTTKIHAVRWQVMKGMTAEGLLFQPENVVARAVALPDADDEFGDLGPESYMLEWGTRLAANGVQVLSPVIINRDTKLSGSPYVAYTNQPQREFIYRMAFEMGRHIIGYEVQKVLAAVDIFEQANKRENKDLPIGVAGIGEGGLIAFYSAAIDTRIDAVIVSGYFQPRENLWKEPIYRNVWALLREFGDADIASLVAPRFLAIEDCEVEEVEGPANIAGRRGGSAPGAIRNPSKEDVAAEYGRAKVHFEKLKAADNIVLHHAGRQNVYVSSKLNAAGKKFIAELIGKEPSAQPLPDYSIAATHAAGRQERQFNEMVDFTQDLLRLSSKVRDKKWAKLNSASKETWEKTAQEYRDMVYNEMIGRLPKPTIPPNVRTRQVMDEPEFRAWEVVIDVYPDVIAQGILLFPKDLKPNEKRPVVVCQHGLEGVPMDTITRTGNGFRYYKAFAAELAKQGFITYAPQNPYRGRDEFRTLQRKSNPLKRSLFSYIIPQHERTLEWLSTLPNVDPKRIAFYGLSYGGKTAVRVPPMVKQYCLSICSADFNEWIVKNTTNEHRHSYIFTGEYEIFEWNMGHMANYAELSKLMTPRPFMVERGHDDGVAPDEWVAWEYSKVRRHYVKLGLGDKTEIEFFNGPHSINGVGTYAFLKKHLNWK
;
A
#
# COMPACT_ATOMS: atom_id res chain seq x y z
N MET A 1 34.23 81.08 -20.97
CA MET A 1 33.32 80.08 -20.39
C MET A 1 33.70 78.74 -21.01
N LEU A 2 34.67 78.05 -20.40
CA LEU A 2 35.19 76.73 -20.79
C LEU A 2 34.59 75.69 -19.84
N GLN A 3 34.17 74.52 -20.34
CA GLN A 3 34.15 73.21 -19.65
C GLN A 3 33.74 72.13 -20.69
N THR A 4 34.68 71.37 -21.27
CA THR A 4 35.22 70.06 -20.82
C THR A 4 34.21 68.92 -20.80
N PHE A 5 34.31 68.03 -21.80
CA PHE A 5 33.82 66.64 -21.75
C PHE A 5 34.97 65.74 -21.31
N THR A 6 34.81 65.08 -20.17
CA THR A 6 35.68 64.00 -19.68
C THR A 6 35.09 62.65 -20.07
N ARG A 7 35.87 61.85 -20.81
CA ARG A 7 35.64 60.42 -21.03
C ARG A 7 36.25 59.64 -19.86
N SER A 8 35.46 58.78 -19.21
CA SER A 8 35.95 57.80 -18.25
C SER A 8 35.89 56.39 -18.82
N PHE A 9 37.03 55.71 -18.69
CA PHE A 9 37.31 54.30 -18.96
C PHE A 9 36.30 53.36 -18.29
N VAL A 10 35.81 52.36 -19.04
CA VAL A 10 35.24 51.14 -18.47
C VAL A 10 36.18 50.00 -18.85
N GLY A 11 36.87 49.46 -17.84
CA GLY A 11 37.77 48.33 -17.97
C GLY A 11 37.00 47.04 -18.26
N LEU A 12 37.42 46.35 -19.32
CA LEU A 12 36.98 45.01 -19.66
C LEU A 12 37.66 44.02 -18.71
N PHE A 13 36.96 43.56 -17.67
CA PHE A 13 37.41 42.40 -16.88
C PHE A 13 37.04 41.12 -17.64
N CYS A 14 37.98 40.62 -18.45
CA CYS A 14 37.97 39.25 -18.94
C CYS A 14 38.23 38.31 -17.75
N ILE A 15 37.18 37.78 -17.13
CA ILE A 15 37.29 36.64 -16.21
C ILE A 15 37.49 35.40 -17.09
N GLY A 16 38.74 35.04 -17.30
CA GLY A 16 39.10 33.73 -17.84
C GLY A 16 38.61 32.65 -16.88
N PHE A 17 37.78 31.74 -17.38
CA PHE A 17 37.52 30.46 -16.73
C PHE A 17 38.85 29.71 -16.60
N LEU A 18 39.46 29.77 -15.41
CA LEU A 18 40.55 28.85 -15.07
C LEU A 18 39.99 27.43 -15.09
N ALA A 19 40.55 26.61 -15.99
CA ALA A 19 40.44 25.17 -15.92
C ALA A 19 41.02 24.71 -14.57
N THR A 20 40.14 24.31 -13.66
CA THR A 20 40.53 23.68 -12.40
C THR A 20 41.08 22.31 -12.72
N THR A 21 42.40 22.19 -12.67
CA THR A 21 43.10 20.91 -12.61
C THR A 21 42.68 20.17 -11.34
N LEU A 22 42.33 18.88 -11.46
CA LEU A 22 42.07 17.94 -10.36
C LEU A 22 43.36 17.62 -9.57
N LEU A 23 44.04 18.65 -9.07
CA LEU A 23 45.23 18.57 -8.22
C LEU A 23 44.84 18.92 -6.77
N GLY A 24 43.97 18.09 -6.20
CA GLY A 24 43.50 18.18 -4.81
C GLY A 24 42.27 17.28 -4.64
N GLY A 25 42.16 16.55 -3.53
CA GLY A 25 41.14 15.49 -3.29
C GLY A 25 39.66 15.94 -3.25
N GLU A 26 39.31 17.08 -3.85
CA GLU A 26 37.98 17.68 -3.84
C GLU A 26 37.32 17.61 -5.23
N ILE A 27 36.05 17.24 -5.29
CA ILE A 27 35.27 17.27 -6.53
C ILE A 27 34.84 18.72 -6.83
N PRO A 28 35.11 19.27 -8.03
CA PRO A 28 34.75 20.64 -8.38
C PRO A 28 33.27 20.96 -8.12
N GLY A 29 33.01 22.11 -7.51
CA GLY A 29 31.64 22.58 -7.23
C GLY A 29 30.95 21.89 -6.05
N THR A 30 31.68 21.16 -5.21
CA THR A 30 31.14 20.50 -4.00
C THR A 30 31.74 21.10 -2.72
N LYS A 31 31.02 20.98 -1.60
CA LYS A 31 31.52 21.34 -0.26
C LYS A 31 32.10 20.11 0.44
N PRO A 32 32.95 20.26 1.46
CA PRO A 32 33.36 19.13 2.30
C PRO A 32 32.17 18.46 3.00
N LEU A 33 32.13 17.13 3.00
CA LEU A 33 31.16 16.35 3.76
C LEU A 33 31.62 16.18 5.22
N THR A 34 30.93 16.86 6.12
CA THR A 34 31.21 16.88 7.57
C THR A 34 30.20 16.09 8.40
N ILE A 35 29.22 15.44 7.78
CA ILE A 35 28.26 14.58 8.49
C ILE A 35 29.03 13.39 9.08
N GLU A 36 28.87 13.20 10.38
CA GLU A 36 29.41 12.06 11.12
C GLU A 36 28.37 10.93 11.20
N GLY A 37 28.86 9.68 11.27
CA GLY A 37 28.02 8.49 11.35
C GLY A 37 27.51 7.94 10.01
N PRO A 38 26.74 6.83 10.02
CA PRO A 38 26.31 6.15 8.80
C PRO A 38 25.23 6.94 8.03
N LEU A 39 25.52 7.30 6.78
CA LEU A 39 24.62 8.11 5.95
C LEU A 39 23.33 7.37 5.54
N ASP A 40 23.35 6.04 5.49
CA ASP A 40 22.15 5.22 5.29
C ASP A 40 21.12 5.44 6.40
N LYS A 41 21.56 5.55 7.66
CA LYS A 41 20.69 5.87 8.80
C LYS A 41 20.18 7.31 8.74
N VAL A 42 21.04 8.25 8.35
CA VAL A 42 20.65 9.67 8.13
C VAL A 42 19.55 9.76 7.09
N MET A 43 19.66 9.02 5.98
CA MET A 43 18.65 8.97 4.93
C MET A 43 17.32 8.42 5.43
N VAL A 44 17.32 7.26 6.11
CA VAL A 44 16.10 6.62 6.63
C VAL A 44 15.42 7.52 7.67
N SER A 45 16.18 8.06 8.64
CA SER A 45 15.63 9.01 9.62
C SER A 45 15.10 10.29 8.97
N GLY A 46 15.74 10.77 7.92
CA GLY A 46 15.34 11.96 7.20
C GLY A 46 14.00 11.81 6.50
N ILE A 47 13.83 10.69 5.78
CA ILE A 47 12.56 10.32 5.14
C ILE A 47 11.49 10.07 6.21
N ASP A 48 11.83 9.48 7.35
CA ASP A 48 10.90 9.30 8.46
C ASP A 48 10.30 10.62 8.96
N LYS A 49 11.17 11.60 9.28
CA LYS A 49 10.76 12.95 9.68
C LYS A 49 9.88 13.62 8.62
N PHE A 50 10.26 13.47 7.34
CA PHE A 50 9.45 13.96 6.23
C PHE A 50 8.07 13.32 6.21
N CYS A 51 7.96 12.00 6.38
CA CYS A 51 6.69 11.28 6.40
C CYS A 51 5.80 11.73 7.57
N LEU A 52 6.35 11.82 8.78
CA LEU A 52 5.61 12.25 9.97
C LEU A 52 5.07 13.67 9.82
N ARG A 53 5.87 14.60 9.27
CA ARG A 53 5.40 15.95 8.96
C ARG A 53 4.29 15.95 7.92
N GLU A 54 4.43 15.15 6.86
CA GLU A 54 3.43 15.07 5.80
C GLU A 54 2.10 14.44 6.25
N LEU A 55 2.16 13.48 7.17
CA LEU A 55 0.98 12.92 7.84
C LEU A 55 0.26 13.98 8.67
N ALA A 56 0.98 14.74 9.51
CA ALA A 56 0.39 15.82 10.30
C ALA A 56 -0.25 16.90 9.42
N VAL A 57 0.44 17.32 8.34
CA VAL A 57 -0.06 18.33 7.40
C VAL A 57 -1.22 17.81 6.53
N SER A 58 -1.43 16.50 6.45
CA SER A 58 -2.50 15.90 5.63
C SER A 58 -3.90 16.37 6.05
N VAL A 59 -4.12 16.64 7.34
CA VAL A 59 -5.38 17.14 7.91
C VAL A 59 -5.82 18.45 7.24
N GLU A 60 -4.89 19.38 7.08
CA GLU A 60 -5.18 20.67 6.42
C GLU A 60 -5.30 20.51 4.91
N ARG A 61 -4.42 19.71 4.29
CA ARG A 61 -4.42 19.53 2.83
C ARG A 61 -5.68 18.86 2.32
N ARG A 62 -6.23 17.89 3.07
CA ARG A 62 -7.40 17.13 2.63
C ARG A 62 -8.67 17.97 2.58
N LYS A 63 -8.78 19.08 3.32
CA LYS A 63 -9.91 20.03 3.24
C LYS A 63 -10.18 20.49 1.81
N SER A 64 -9.13 20.71 1.01
CA SER A 64 -9.23 21.10 -0.41
C SER A 64 -9.80 20.02 -1.34
N LYS A 65 -10.00 18.79 -0.85
CA LYS A 65 -10.57 17.67 -1.61
C LYS A 65 -12.08 17.56 -1.47
N TRP A 66 -12.69 18.43 -0.66
CA TRP A 66 -14.10 18.40 -0.34
C TRP A 66 -14.81 19.64 -0.88
N HIS A 67 -15.88 19.43 -1.65
CA HIS A 67 -16.70 20.49 -2.24
C HIS A 67 -18.17 20.28 -1.80
N ARG A 68 -18.37 20.23 -0.49
CA ARG A 68 -19.67 19.89 0.13
C ARG A 68 -20.68 21.01 -0.10
N ASP A 69 -21.85 20.65 -0.62
CA ASP A 69 -22.99 21.56 -0.77
C ASP A 69 -23.96 21.36 0.39
N TYR A 70 -24.15 22.39 1.23
CA TYR A 70 -25.02 22.32 2.41
C TYR A 70 -26.41 22.93 2.17
N SER A 71 -26.79 23.19 0.92
CA SER A 71 -28.08 23.82 0.59
C SER A 71 -29.29 22.92 0.87
N SER A 72 -29.13 21.61 0.70
CA SER A 72 -30.12 20.57 1.05
C SER A 72 -29.43 19.22 1.29
N HIS A 73 -30.15 18.26 1.86
CA HIS A 73 -29.63 16.89 2.04
C HIS A 73 -29.32 16.21 0.70
N GLU A 74 -30.20 16.36 -0.30
CA GLU A 74 -29.99 15.84 -1.65
C GLU A 74 -28.76 16.47 -2.34
N ALA A 75 -28.60 17.79 -2.23
CA ALA A 75 -27.45 18.49 -2.79
C ALA A 75 -26.14 18.04 -2.11
N TYR A 76 -26.18 17.80 -0.80
CA TYR A 76 -25.06 17.29 -0.04
C TYR A 76 -24.63 15.90 -0.53
N ASP A 77 -25.56 14.95 -0.60
CA ASP A 77 -25.29 13.58 -1.06
C ASP A 77 -24.68 13.55 -2.47
N LYS A 78 -25.25 14.36 -3.37
CA LYS A 78 -24.72 14.52 -4.73
C LYS A 78 -23.29 15.09 -4.71
N SER A 79 -23.04 16.10 -3.88
CA SER A 79 -21.73 16.76 -3.80
C SER A 79 -20.60 15.85 -3.29
N VAL A 80 -20.92 14.88 -2.44
CA VAL A 80 -19.93 13.95 -1.85
C VAL A 80 -19.85 12.59 -2.55
N THR A 81 -20.62 12.38 -3.63
CA THR A 81 -20.66 11.10 -4.37
C THR A 81 -19.27 10.67 -4.87
N VAL A 82 -18.46 11.61 -5.39
CA VAL A 82 -17.10 11.29 -5.85
C VAL A 82 -16.19 10.87 -4.70
N ASN A 83 -16.33 11.49 -3.52
CA ASN A 83 -15.60 11.09 -2.32
C ASN A 83 -16.02 9.67 -1.89
N ARG A 84 -17.31 9.34 -1.98
CA ARG A 84 -17.85 7.98 -1.73
C ARG A 84 -17.17 6.93 -2.60
N GLU A 85 -17.13 7.17 -3.90
CA GLU A 85 -16.58 6.22 -4.87
C GLU A 85 -15.07 6.06 -4.71
N ARG A 86 -14.37 7.13 -4.32
CA ARG A 86 -12.95 7.04 -3.96
C ARG A 86 -12.74 6.21 -2.71
N LEU A 87 -13.52 6.41 -1.65
CA LEU A 87 -13.44 5.57 -0.44
C LEU A 87 -13.70 4.10 -0.80
N ARG A 88 -14.77 3.82 -1.54
CA ARG A 88 -15.10 2.48 -2.08
C ARG A 88 -13.93 1.85 -2.82
N THR A 89 -13.24 2.64 -3.66
CA THR A 89 -12.09 2.18 -4.44
C THR A 89 -10.88 1.86 -3.58
N ILE A 90 -10.48 2.75 -2.68
CA ILE A 90 -9.25 2.59 -1.88
C ILE A 90 -9.36 1.51 -0.81
N ILE A 91 -10.57 1.20 -0.36
CA ILE A 91 -10.81 0.04 0.52
C ILE A 91 -11.01 -1.24 -0.28
N GLY A 92 -11.00 -1.21 -1.62
CA GLY A 92 -11.11 -2.40 -2.45
C GLY A 92 -12.52 -2.98 -2.60
N ALA A 93 -13.58 -2.26 -2.25
CA ALA A 93 -14.98 -2.69 -2.35
C ALA A 93 -15.56 -2.43 -3.76
N VAL A 94 -14.85 -2.89 -4.80
CA VAL A 94 -15.09 -2.53 -6.22
C VAL A 94 -15.69 -3.65 -7.06
N ASP A 95 -15.65 -4.87 -6.55
CA ASP A 95 -16.08 -6.05 -7.28
C ASP A 95 -17.62 -6.18 -7.30
N PRO A 96 -18.22 -6.67 -8.39
CA PRO A 96 -19.68 -6.75 -8.52
C PRO A 96 -20.24 -7.85 -7.60
N ARG A 97 -21.23 -7.47 -6.78
CA ARG A 97 -22.00 -8.43 -5.96
C ARG A 97 -23.02 -9.21 -6.80
N VAL A 98 -23.43 -10.36 -6.30
CA VAL A 98 -24.47 -11.20 -6.90
C VAL A 98 -25.84 -10.51 -6.78
N LYS A 99 -26.55 -10.31 -7.91
CA LYS A 99 -27.78 -9.48 -7.95
C LYS A 99 -29.02 -10.09 -7.29
N SER A 100 -29.08 -11.41 -7.13
CA SER A 100 -30.27 -12.13 -6.64
C SER A 100 -29.88 -13.18 -5.60
N ALA A 101 -29.00 -12.79 -4.67
CA ALA A 101 -28.69 -13.62 -3.51
C ALA A 101 -29.92 -13.68 -2.58
N ASP A 102 -30.11 -14.81 -1.91
CA ASP A 102 -31.06 -14.98 -0.81
C ASP A 102 -30.31 -15.52 0.41
N ILE A 103 -30.97 -15.54 1.56
CA ILE A 103 -30.43 -16.15 2.78
C ILE A 103 -30.64 -17.67 2.71
N GLU A 104 -29.55 -18.41 2.66
CA GLU A 104 -29.52 -19.86 2.74
C GLU A 104 -29.53 -20.29 4.20
N LEU A 105 -30.55 -21.06 4.62
CA LEU A 105 -30.57 -21.72 5.92
C LEU A 105 -29.63 -22.94 5.89
N ILE A 106 -28.65 -22.97 6.78
CA ILE A 106 -27.68 -24.08 6.83
C ILE A 106 -28.30 -25.23 7.60
N THR A 107 -28.56 -26.35 6.94
CA THR A 107 -29.07 -27.59 7.55
C THR A 107 -28.20 -28.77 7.15
N THR A 108 -28.15 -29.80 8.00
CA THR A 108 -27.49 -31.09 7.72
C THR A 108 -28.47 -32.23 7.98
N LEU A 109 -28.14 -33.47 7.59
CA LEU A 109 -28.97 -34.64 7.90
C LEU A 109 -29.18 -34.85 9.42
N THR A 110 -28.33 -34.24 10.25
CA THR A 110 -28.34 -34.41 11.70
C THR A 110 -28.65 -33.13 12.48
N ASN A 111 -28.67 -31.96 11.84
CA ASN A 111 -28.84 -30.66 12.52
C ASN A 111 -29.75 -29.73 11.71
N ASP A 112 -30.71 -29.09 12.40
CA ASP A 112 -31.53 -28.01 11.85
C ASP A 112 -30.73 -26.69 11.78
N SER A 113 -31.12 -25.80 10.88
CA SER A 113 -30.65 -24.41 10.87
C SER A 113 -30.90 -23.64 12.16
N VAL A 114 -31.97 -23.96 12.90
CA VAL A 114 -32.25 -23.31 14.19
C VAL A 114 -31.20 -23.74 15.21
N VAL A 115 -30.30 -22.82 15.55
CA VAL A 115 -29.27 -23.04 16.55
C VAL A 115 -29.70 -22.57 17.94
N GLY A 116 -30.75 -21.77 18.04
CA GLY A 116 -31.20 -21.22 19.30
C GLY A 116 -32.47 -20.39 19.18
N SER A 117 -32.94 -19.91 20.33
CA SER A 117 -34.08 -18.98 20.41
C SER A 117 -33.94 -18.03 21.58
N ILE A 118 -34.55 -16.84 21.44
CA ILE A 118 -34.68 -15.83 22.49
C ILE A 118 -36.14 -15.38 22.51
N GLY A 119 -36.91 -15.76 23.54
CA GLY A 119 -38.36 -15.54 23.53
C GLY A 119 -39.01 -16.15 22.28
N THR A 120 -39.64 -15.33 21.44
CA THR A 120 -40.24 -15.75 20.15
C THR A 120 -39.28 -15.65 18.95
N THR A 121 -38.08 -15.09 19.13
CA THR A 121 -37.09 -14.97 18.06
C THR A 121 -36.37 -16.30 17.84
N LYS A 122 -36.31 -16.76 16.58
CA LYS A 122 -35.48 -17.90 16.19
C LYS A 122 -34.10 -17.43 15.71
N ILE A 123 -33.06 -18.15 16.10
CA ILE A 123 -31.68 -17.90 15.65
C ILE A 123 -31.31 -19.00 14.68
N HIS A 124 -31.04 -18.63 13.43
CA HIS A 124 -30.65 -19.57 12.38
C HIS A 124 -29.17 -19.44 12.05
N ALA A 125 -28.49 -20.57 11.82
CA ALA A 125 -27.23 -20.60 11.09
C ALA A 125 -27.51 -20.36 9.60
N VAL A 126 -26.85 -19.37 9.02
CA VAL A 126 -27.13 -18.92 7.64
C VAL A 126 -25.89 -18.64 6.83
N ARG A 127 -26.07 -18.66 5.52
CA ARG A 127 -25.11 -18.22 4.50
C ARG A 127 -25.80 -17.33 3.47
N TRP A 128 -25.09 -16.40 2.86
CA TRP A 128 -25.56 -15.71 1.66
C TRP A 128 -24.43 -15.46 0.66
N GLN A 129 -24.77 -15.48 -0.62
CA GLN A 129 -23.82 -15.22 -1.71
C GLN A 129 -23.45 -13.73 -1.75
N VAL A 130 -22.16 -13.43 -1.86
CA VAL A 130 -21.64 -12.06 -1.86
C VAL A 130 -21.09 -11.71 -3.24
N MET A 131 -20.09 -12.45 -3.69
CA MET A 131 -19.47 -12.34 -5.02
C MET A 131 -19.30 -13.75 -5.59
N LYS A 132 -18.90 -13.86 -6.85
CA LYS A 132 -18.60 -15.18 -7.44
C LYS A 132 -17.52 -15.88 -6.61
N GLY A 133 -17.85 -17.05 -6.04
CA GLY A 133 -16.93 -17.84 -5.23
C GLY A 133 -16.68 -17.32 -3.81
N MET A 134 -17.43 -16.30 -3.36
CA MET A 134 -17.33 -15.76 -2.01
C MET A 134 -18.71 -15.57 -1.39
N THR A 135 -18.86 -16.09 -0.19
CA THR A 135 -20.06 -16.02 0.63
C THR A 135 -19.79 -15.24 1.90
N ALA A 136 -20.87 -14.97 2.62
CA ALA A 136 -20.84 -14.61 4.02
C ALA A 136 -21.58 -15.70 4.80
N GLU A 137 -21.06 -16.05 5.97
CA GLU A 137 -21.70 -16.99 6.90
C GLU A 137 -21.86 -16.35 8.27
N GLY A 138 -22.92 -16.70 8.98
CA GLY A 138 -23.25 -16.05 10.25
C GLY A 138 -24.54 -16.57 10.87
N LEU A 139 -25.15 -15.71 11.68
CA LEU A 139 -26.46 -15.95 12.28
C LEU A 139 -27.51 -15.00 11.71
N LEU A 140 -28.73 -15.51 11.59
CA LEU A 140 -29.94 -14.72 11.36
C LEU A 140 -30.80 -14.77 12.63
N PHE A 141 -31.05 -13.61 13.23
CA PHE A 141 -32.04 -13.45 14.28
C PHE A 141 -33.36 -13.05 13.63
N GLN A 142 -34.32 -13.97 13.66
CA GLN A 142 -35.60 -13.86 12.99
C GLN A 142 -36.73 -13.64 14.02
N PRO A 143 -37.17 -12.39 14.24
CA PRO A 143 -38.38 -12.13 15.02
C PRO A 143 -39.63 -12.52 14.20
N GLU A 144 -40.74 -12.77 14.90
CA GLU A 144 -42.03 -13.05 14.26
C GLU A 144 -42.56 -11.85 13.46
N ASN A 145 -42.42 -10.65 14.03
CA ASN A 145 -42.83 -9.40 13.42
C ASN A 145 -41.60 -8.52 13.17
N VAL A 146 -41.22 -8.39 11.90
CA VAL A 146 -40.08 -7.57 11.48
C VAL A 146 -40.51 -6.11 11.31
N VAL A 147 -39.92 -5.21 12.09
CA VAL A 147 -40.18 -3.74 12.06
C VAL A 147 -38.99 -2.93 11.54
N ALA A 148 -37.79 -3.50 11.54
CA ALA A 148 -36.58 -2.94 10.95
C ALA A 148 -35.61 -4.09 10.61
N ARG A 149 -34.53 -3.80 9.89
CA ARG A 149 -33.47 -4.78 9.60
C ARG A 149 -32.11 -4.24 9.98
N ALA A 150 -31.18 -5.11 10.36
CA ALA A 150 -29.83 -4.67 10.73
C ALA A 150 -28.75 -5.71 10.43
N VAL A 151 -27.52 -5.24 10.25
CA VAL A 151 -26.32 -6.07 10.26
C VAL A 151 -25.53 -5.77 11.54
N ALA A 152 -25.20 -6.80 12.34
CA ALA A 152 -24.46 -6.64 13.61
C ALA A 152 -23.11 -7.37 13.53
N LEU A 153 -22.02 -6.61 13.72
CA LEU A 153 -20.64 -7.04 13.47
C LEU A 153 -19.83 -7.14 14.78
N PRO A 154 -19.10 -8.23 15.00
CA PRO A 154 -18.23 -8.41 16.17
C PRO A 154 -16.90 -7.68 16.03
N ASP A 155 -16.06 -7.68 17.07
CA ASP A 155 -14.62 -7.55 16.82
C ASP A 155 -14.07 -8.82 16.17
N ALA A 156 -12.87 -8.76 15.59
CA ALA A 156 -12.36 -9.88 14.78
C ALA A 156 -12.19 -11.18 15.57
N ASP A 157 -11.87 -11.11 16.86
CA ASP A 157 -11.60 -12.29 17.68
C ASP A 157 -12.81 -12.78 18.49
N ASP A 158 -13.97 -12.11 18.40
CA ASP A 158 -15.20 -12.62 19.01
C ASP A 158 -15.75 -13.79 18.15
N GLU A 159 -15.35 -15.02 18.47
CA GLU A 159 -15.84 -16.21 17.77
C GLU A 159 -17.18 -16.74 18.29
N PHE A 160 -17.98 -17.26 17.36
CA PHE A 160 -19.24 -17.97 17.62
C PHE A 160 -19.04 -19.37 18.26
N GLY A 161 -17.83 -19.93 18.25
CA GLY A 161 -17.55 -21.26 18.81
C GLY A 161 -17.53 -21.30 20.34
N ASP A 162 -17.12 -20.17 20.93
CA ASP A 162 -17.05 -19.90 22.36
C ASP A 162 -18.14 -18.90 22.77
N LEU A 163 -19.38 -19.09 22.30
CA LEU A 163 -20.56 -18.38 22.81
C LEU A 163 -20.85 -18.78 24.27
N GLY A 164 -19.94 -18.46 25.17
CA GLY A 164 -20.29 -18.13 26.52
C GLY A 164 -21.20 -16.90 26.53
N PRO A 165 -21.88 -16.64 27.64
CA PRO A 165 -22.93 -15.63 27.70
C PRO A 165 -22.52 -14.16 27.50
N GLU A 166 -21.27 -13.91 27.09
CA GLU A 166 -20.59 -12.61 27.05
C GLU A 166 -20.25 -12.12 25.62
N SER A 167 -20.69 -12.82 24.56
CA SER A 167 -20.44 -12.39 23.17
C SER A 167 -21.20 -11.11 22.80
N TYR A 168 -20.47 -10.07 22.38
CA TYR A 168 -21.04 -8.78 21.93
C TYR A 168 -22.02 -8.93 20.76
N MET A 169 -21.72 -9.81 19.81
CA MET A 169 -22.62 -10.12 18.69
C MET A 169 -23.94 -10.70 19.16
N LEU A 170 -23.88 -11.61 20.12
CA LEU A 170 -25.07 -12.21 20.67
C LEU A 170 -25.89 -11.17 21.45
N GLU A 171 -25.22 -10.32 22.22
CA GLU A 171 -25.89 -9.22 22.91
C GLU A 171 -26.63 -8.29 21.94
N TRP A 172 -25.96 -7.77 20.90
CA TRP A 172 -26.59 -6.88 19.92
C TRP A 172 -27.65 -7.55 19.07
N GLY A 173 -27.38 -8.77 18.59
CA GLY A 173 -28.36 -9.56 17.84
C GLY A 173 -29.63 -9.80 18.65
N THR A 174 -29.48 -10.16 19.93
CA THR A 174 -30.58 -10.40 20.88
C THR A 174 -31.35 -9.11 21.18
N ARG A 175 -30.65 -8.01 21.50
CA ARG A 175 -31.28 -6.72 21.85
C ARG A 175 -32.07 -6.13 20.68
N LEU A 176 -31.52 -6.19 19.48
CA LEU A 176 -32.20 -5.73 18.26
C LEU A 176 -33.41 -6.63 17.97
N ALA A 177 -33.25 -7.95 18.01
CA ALA A 177 -34.34 -8.88 17.74
C ALA A 177 -35.48 -8.78 18.76
N ALA A 178 -35.18 -8.56 20.04
CA ALA A 178 -36.18 -8.30 21.08
C ALA A 178 -37.04 -7.05 20.82
N ASN A 179 -36.56 -6.14 19.96
CA ASN A 179 -37.29 -4.96 19.51
C ASN A 179 -37.92 -5.13 18.12
N GLY A 180 -37.98 -6.36 17.59
CA GLY A 180 -38.57 -6.67 16.29
C GLY A 180 -37.65 -6.42 15.10
N VAL A 181 -36.36 -6.22 15.32
CA VAL A 181 -35.38 -6.03 14.24
C VAL A 181 -34.89 -7.39 13.73
N GLN A 182 -34.97 -7.63 12.42
CA GLN A 182 -34.34 -8.81 11.81
C GLN A 182 -32.84 -8.55 11.67
N VAL A 183 -31.99 -9.42 12.24
CA VAL A 183 -30.54 -9.17 12.29
C VAL A 183 -29.76 -10.24 11.55
N LEU A 184 -28.89 -9.82 10.63
CA LEU A 184 -27.82 -10.67 10.12
C LEU A 184 -26.52 -10.36 10.85
N SER A 185 -25.84 -11.38 11.34
CA SER A 185 -24.58 -11.23 12.07
C SER A 185 -23.52 -12.11 11.43
N PRO A 186 -22.76 -11.58 10.44
CA PRO A 186 -21.72 -12.35 9.76
C PRO A 186 -20.51 -12.53 10.66
N VAL A 187 -19.80 -13.63 10.46
CA VAL A 187 -18.43 -13.76 10.95
C VAL A 187 -17.51 -12.86 10.12
N ILE A 188 -16.54 -12.24 10.79
CA ILE A 188 -15.41 -11.56 10.16
C ILE A 188 -14.13 -12.34 10.43
N ILE A 189 -13.09 -12.14 9.62
CA ILE A 189 -11.85 -12.92 9.71
C ILE A 189 -11.11 -12.55 10.99
N ASN A 190 -10.84 -13.55 11.83
CA ASN A 190 -10.13 -13.37 13.11
C ASN A 190 -8.63 -13.07 12.92
N ARG A 191 -7.94 -12.80 14.03
CA ARG A 191 -6.50 -12.52 14.08
C ARG A 191 -5.65 -13.74 14.41
N ASP A 192 -6.25 -14.94 14.51
CA ASP A 192 -5.49 -16.20 14.60
C ASP A 192 -4.57 -16.32 13.38
N THR A 193 -3.52 -17.10 13.53
CA THR A 193 -2.56 -17.45 12.50
C THR A 193 -2.84 -18.83 11.90
N LYS A 194 -3.74 -19.63 12.49
CA LYS A 194 -3.92 -21.07 12.17
C LYS A 194 -3.90 -21.36 10.67
N LEU A 195 -4.64 -20.59 9.89
CA LEU A 195 -4.83 -20.77 8.46
C LEU A 195 -3.81 -20.02 7.57
N SER A 196 -3.01 -19.12 8.14
CA SER A 196 -2.03 -18.29 7.42
C SER A 196 -0.87 -19.11 6.87
N GLY A 197 -1.05 -19.72 5.71
CA GLY A 197 -0.03 -20.57 5.14
C GLY A 197 -0.48 -21.40 3.96
N SER A 198 0.37 -22.37 3.64
CA SER A 198 0.11 -23.40 2.64
C SER A 198 0.82 -24.69 3.03
N PRO A 199 0.14 -25.85 2.95
CA PRO A 199 0.76 -27.14 3.23
C PRO A 199 1.88 -27.48 2.21
N TYR A 200 1.91 -26.82 1.06
CA TYR A 200 2.92 -27.02 0.02
C TYR A 200 4.18 -26.16 0.23
N VAL A 201 4.13 -25.18 1.13
CA VAL A 201 5.21 -24.20 1.31
C VAL A 201 5.61 -24.06 2.79
N ALA A 202 4.75 -23.44 3.58
CA ALA A 202 4.92 -23.21 5.01
C ALA A 202 3.69 -22.46 5.57
N TYR A 203 3.52 -22.57 6.89
CA TYR A 203 2.66 -21.68 7.67
C TYR A 203 3.46 -20.54 8.28
N THR A 204 2.83 -19.39 8.46
CA THR A 204 3.44 -18.15 8.97
C THR A 204 2.83 -17.74 10.30
N ASN A 205 3.49 -16.82 11.00
CA ASN A 205 2.97 -16.16 12.19
C ASN A 205 2.13 -14.91 11.87
N GLN A 206 1.77 -14.69 10.61
CA GLN A 206 0.92 -13.58 10.21
C GLN A 206 -0.51 -13.83 10.68
N PRO A 207 -1.19 -12.84 11.29
CA PRO A 207 -2.64 -12.92 11.47
C PRO A 207 -3.31 -13.24 10.13
N GLN A 208 -4.39 -14.00 10.15
CA GLN A 208 -5.17 -14.34 8.95
C GLN A 208 -5.57 -13.09 8.15
N ARG A 209 -5.88 -12.00 8.87
CA ARG A 209 -6.15 -10.68 8.27
C ARG A 209 -4.96 -10.11 7.49
N GLU A 210 -3.73 -10.23 8.01
CA GLU A 210 -2.52 -9.80 7.32
C GLU A 210 -2.23 -10.69 6.11
N PHE A 211 -2.39 -12.01 6.24
CA PHE A 211 -2.15 -12.95 5.14
C PHE A 211 -3.02 -12.62 3.93
N ILE A 212 -4.33 -12.38 4.14
CA ILE A 212 -5.26 -11.91 3.11
C ILE A 212 -4.87 -10.51 2.60
N TYR A 213 -4.54 -9.57 3.50
CA TYR A 213 -4.15 -8.21 3.15
C TYR A 213 -3.00 -8.19 2.14
N ARG A 214 -1.93 -8.96 2.39
CA ARG A 214 -0.73 -8.98 1.53
C ARG A 214 -1.07 -9.33 0.08
N MET A 215 -1.87 -10.38 -0.12
CA MET A 215 -2.31 -10.81 -1.44
C MET A 215 -3.28 -9.80 -2.07
N ALA A 216 -4.28 -9.34 -1.30
CA ALA A 216 -5.33 -8.45 -1.79
C ALA A 216 -4.79 -7.07 -2.18
N PHE A 217 -3.84 -6.53 -1.41
CA PHE A 217 -3.26 -5.19 -1.62
C PHE A 217 -2.58 -5.07 -2.99
N GLU A 218 -1.82 -6.09 -3.40
CA GLU A 218 -1.20 -6.17 -4.73
C GLU A 218 -2.26 -6.15 -5.85
N MET A 219 -3.44 -6.71 -5.59
CA MET A 219 -4.59 -6.74 -6.49
C MET A 219 -5.47 -5.49 -6.39
N GLY A 220 -5.13 -4.50 -5.57
CA GLY A 220 -5.93 -3.28 -5.37
C GLY A 220 -7.20 -3.53 -4.57
N ARG A 221 -7.19 -4.57 -3.74
CA ARG A 221 -8.24 -5.00 -2.84
C ARG A 221 -7.73 -4.88 -1.41
N HIS A 222 -8.65 -4.96 -0.46
CA HIS A 222 -8.32 -4.91 0.95
C HIS A 222 -9.30 -5.80 1.71
N ILE A 223 -8.86 -6.40 2.82
CA ILE A 223 -9.75 -7.23 3.65
C ILE A 223 -10.97 -6.45 4.14
N ILE A 224 -10.77 -5.19 4.51
CA ILE A 224 -11.85 -4.22 4.78
C ILE A 224 -12.89 -4.21 3.65
N GLY A 225 -12.46 -4.11 2.39
CA GLY A 225 -13.38 -4.11 1.25
C GLY A 225 -14.12 -5.42 1.07
N TYR A 226 -13.47 -6.56 1.29
CA TYR A 226 -14.14 -7.86 1.24
C TYR A 226 -15.23 -7.97 2.32
N GLU A 227 -14.93 -7.58 3.55
CA GLU A 227 -15.90 -7.64 4.65
C GLU A 227 -17.02 -6.60 4.51
N VAL A 228 -16.72 -5.39 4.02
CA VAL A 228 -17.73 -4.40 3.63
C VAL A 228 -18.65 -4.96 2.55
N GLN A 229 -18.13 -5.69 1.54
CA GLN A 229 -18.97 -6.31 0.52
C GLN A 229 -19.92 -7.37 1.11
N LYS A 230 -19.51 -8.10 2.16
CA LYS A 230 -20.40 -9.03 2.88
C LYS A 230 -21.59 -8.30 3.52
N VAL A 231 -21.33 -7.14 4.15
CA VAL A 231 -22.37 -6.25 4.70
C VAL A 231 -23.28 -5.72 3.60
N LEU A 232 -22.72 -5.22 2.50
CA LEU A 232 -23.52 -4.66 1.40
C LEU A 232 -24.36 -5.72 0.68
N ALA A 233 -23.92 -6.98 0.65
CA ALA A 233 -24.74 -8.09 0.16
C ALA A 233 -25.94 -8.35 1.09
N ALA A 234 -25.77 -8.25 2.42
CA ALA A 234 -26.88 -8.32 3.36
C ALA A 234 -27.86 -7.15 3.16
N VAL A 235 -27.37 -5.93 2.94
CA VAL A 235 -28.20 -4.77 2.59
C VAL A 235 -28.96 -5.01 1.27
N ASP A 236 -28.31 -5.58 0.25
CA ASP A 236 -28.98 -5.93 -1.02
C ASP A 236 -30.15 -6.91 -0.80
N ILE A 237 -29.97 -7.89 0.08
CA ILE A 237 -31.02 -8.87 0.43
C ILE A 237 -32.15 -8.20 1.21
N PHE A 238 -31.83 -7.37 2.20
CA PHE A 238 -32.83 -6.62 2.97
C PHE A 238 -33.67 -5.69 2.10
N GLU A 239 -33.06 -5.00 1.15
CA GLU A 239 -33.76 -4.20 0.14
C GLU A 239 -34.70 -5.04 -0.73
N GLN A 240 -34.26 -6.23 -1.14
CA GLN A 240 -35.09 -7.15 -1.92
C GLN A 240 -36.27 -7.69 -1.10
N ALA A 241 -36.03 -8.02 0.16
CA ALA A 241 -37.07 -8.47 1.09
C ALA A 241 -38.10 -7.36 1.37
N ASN A 242 -37.67 -6.11 1.56
CA ASN A 242 -38.54 -4.93 1.65
C ASN A 242 -39.49 -4.86 0.45
N LYS A 243 -38.92 -4.90 -0.76
CA LYS A 243 -39.70 -4.85 -2.01
C LYS A 243 -40.66 -6.03 -2.14
N ARG A 244 -40.23 -7.25 -1.81
CA ARG A 244 -41.04 -8.46 -1.88
C ARG A 244 -42.20 -8.45 -0.88
N GLU A 245 -41.96 -7.93 0.31
CA GLU A 245 -42.98 -7.82 1.38
C GLU A 245 -43.86 -6.57 1.24
N ASN A 246 -43.59 -5.71 0.25
CA ASN A 246 -44.22 -4.40 0.10
C ASN A 246 -44.12 -3.56 1.39
N LYS A 247 -42.93 -3.56 2.00
CA LYS A 247 -42.59 -2.76 3.18
C LYS A 247 -41.43 -1.82 2.87
N ASP A 248 -41.37 -0.72 3.61
CA ASP A 248 -40.26 0.21 3.60
C ASP A 248 -39.63 0.24 5.00
N LEU A 249 -38.89 -0.83 5.33
CA LEU A 249 -38.28 -0.98 6.65
C LEU A 249 -36.86 -0.40 6.65
N PRO A 250 -36.47 0.36 7.68
CA PRO A 250 -35.13 0.93 7.77
C PRO A 250 -34.06 -0.15 8.01
N ILE A 251 -32.85 0.14 7.56
CA ILE A 251 -31.68 -0.75 7.60
C ILE A 251 -30.57 -0.12 8.45
N GLY A 252 -30.22 -0.79 9.54
CA GLY A 252 -29.11 -0.40 10.42
C GLY A 252 -27.83 -1.22 10.23
N VAL A 253 -26.70 -0.66 10.66
CA VAL A 253 -25.47 -1.45 10.86
C VAL A 253 -24.85 -1.11 12.22
N ALA A 254 -24.46 -2.13 12.98
CA ALA A 254 -23.81 -1.99 14.28
C ALA A 254 -22.49 -2.75 14.29
N GLY A 255 -21.46 -2.23 14.95
CA GLY A 255 -20.25 -3.02 15.19
C GLY A 255 -19.27 -2.45 16.19
N ILE A 256 -18.43 -3.34 16.72
CA ILE A 256 -17.36 -3.05 17.68
C ILE A 256 -15.98 -3.40 17.12
N GLY A 257 -14.95 -2.62 17.47
CA GLY A 257 -13.56 -2.89 17.05
C GLY A 257 -13.41 -2.93 15.54
N GLU A 258 -12.96 -4.06 14.98
CA GLU A 258 -12.92 -4.29 13.53
C GLU A 258 -14.33 -4.27 12.92
N GLY A 259 -15.33 -4.85 13.57
CA GLY A 259 -16.72 -4.73 13.15
C GLY A 259 -17.21 -3.29 13.16
N GLY A 260 -16.73 -2.46 14.09
CA GLY A 260 -16.99 -1.02 14.12
C GLY A 260 -16.41 -0.30 12.90
N LEU A 261 -15.17 -0.65 12.51
CA LEU A 261 -14.56 -0.18 11.27
C LEU A 261 -15.38 -0.60 10.03
N ILE A 262 -15.81 -1.87 9.96
CA ILE A 262 -16.57 -2.39 8.81
C ILE A 262 -17.97 -1.78 8.75
N ALA A 263 -18.66 -1.63 9.89
CA ALA A 263 -19.94 -0.95 10.01
C ALA A 263 -19.86 0.48 9.49
N PHE A 264 -18.87 1.21 9.99
CA PHE A 264 -18.63 2.60 9.66
C PHE A 264 -18.38 2.80 8.17
N TYR A 265 -17.50 1.99 7.58
CA TYR A 265 -17.14 2.12 6.18
C TYR A 265 -18.28 1.66 5.26
N SER A 266 -19.07 0.67 5.67
CA SER A 266 -20.28 0.25 4.94
C SER A 266 -21.30 1.38 4.88
N ALA A 267 -21.62 2.01 6.02
CA ALA A 267 -22.55 3.13 6.09
C ALA A 267 -22.05 4.35 5.31
N ALA A 268 -20.74 4.61 5.30
CA ALA A 268 -20.16 5.71 4.55
C ALA A 268 -20.26 5.54 3.03
N ILE A 269 -20.19 4.31 2.51
CA ILE A 269 -20.21 4.06 1.05
C ILE A 269 -21.57 3.65 0.48
N ASP A 270 -22.55 3.32 1.32
CA ASP A 270 -23.89 2.92 0.89
C ASP A 270 -24.96 3.74 1.60
N THR A 271 -25.72 4.51 0.83
CA THR A 271 -26.71 5.46 1.35
C THR A 271 -28.01 4.79 1.81
N ARG A 272 -28.18 3.49 1.55
CA ARG A 272 -29.36 2.70 1.97
C ARG A 272 -29.32 2.28 3.44
N ILE A 273 -28.22 2.54 4.15
CA ILE A 273 -28.09 2.27 5.58
C ILE A 273 -28.57 3.50 6.35
N ASP A 274 -29.72 3.43 7.00
CA ASP A 274 -30.37 4.57 7.66
C ASP A 274 -29.69 5.00 8.97
N ALA A 275 -29.09 4.04 9.68
CA ALA A 275 -28.44 4.28 10.96
C ALA A 275 -27.20 3.42 11.13
N VAL A 276 -26.17 3.96 11.76
CA VAL A 276 -24.96 3.21 12.14
C VAL A 276 -24.53 3.51 13.56
N ILE A 277 -24.07 2.48 14.27
CA ILE A 277 -23.34 2.61 15.54
C ILE A 277 -21.93 2.06 15.41
N VAL A 278 -20.95 2.88 15.81
CA VAL A 278 -19.51 2.61 15.69
C VAL A 278 -18.89 2.59 17.08
N SER A 279 -18.54 1.40 17.55
CA SER A 279 -18.04 1.18 18.90
C SER A 279 -16.55 0.86 18.90
N GLY A 280 -15.75 1.63 19.65
CA GLY A 280 -14.35 1.29 19.93
C GLY A 280 -13.37 1.38 18.75
N TYR A 281 -13.70 2.18 17.73
CA TYR A 281 -12.85 2.37 16.54
C TYR A 281 -12.51 3.84 16.23
N PHE A 282 -13.50 4.74 16.33
CA PHE A 282 -13.48 6.10 15.77
C PHE A 282 -12.41 7.00 16.39
N GLN A 283 -11.45 7.50 15.61
CA GLN A 283 -10.33 8.33 16.10
C GLN A 283 -9.56 9.07 14.97
N PRO A 284 -8.67 10.04 15.29
CA PRO A 284 -7.73 10.60 14.32
C PRO A 284 -6.85 9.52 13.67
N ARG A 285 -6.65 9.59 12.35
CA ARG A 285 -6.06 8.50 11.56
C ARG A 285 -4.61 8.73 11.15
N GLU A 286 -4.00 9.85 11.54
CA GLU A 286 -2.63 10.22 11.16
C GLU A 286 -1.57 9.27 11.74
N ASN A 287 -1.94 8.52 12.78
CA ASN A 287 -1.13 7.46 13.40
C ASN A 287 -1.45 6.04 12.91
N LEU A 288 -2.31 5.87 11.88
CA LEU A 288 -2.72 4.57 11.33
C LEU A 288 -1.54 3.63 10.99
N TRP A 289 -0.38 4.19 10.66
CA TRP A 289 0.83 3.41 10.37
C TRP A 289 1.34 2.58 11.57
N LYS A 290 0.88 2.87 12.80
CA LYS A 290 1.23 2.13 14.03
C LYS A 290 0.32 0.93 14.29
N GLU A 291 -0.86 0.90 13.67
CA GLU A 291 -1.83 -0.18 13.81
C GLU A 291 -1.36 -1.44 13.07
N PRO A 292 -2.05 -2.59 13.14
CA PRO A 292 -1.71 -3.74 12.31
C PRO A 292 -1.77 -3.41 10.81
N ILE A 293 -0.93 -4.06 10.00
CA ILE A 293 -0.78 -3.71 8.57
C ILE A 293 -2.08 -3.88 7.78
N TYR A 294 -2.95 -4.80 8.20
CA TYR A 294 -4.28 -5.01 7.60
C TYR A 294 -5.27 -3.85 7.83
N ARG A 295 -4.88 -2.77 8.54
CA ARG A 295 -5.60 -1.49 8.57
C ARG A 295 -4.96 -0.39 7.70
N ASN A 296 -3.80 -0.65 7.09
CA ASN A 296 -3.06 0.35 6.30
C ASN A 296 -3.66 0.50 4.89
N VAL A 297 -4.52 1.50 4.72
CA VAL A 297 -5.25 1.77 3.47
C VAL A 297 -4.48 2.74 2.58
N TRP A 298 -4.29 2.37 1.31
CA TRP A 298 -3.66 3.22 0.29
C TRP A 298 -4.46 4.52 0.07
N ALA A 299 -3.78 5.65 0.02
CA ALA A 299 -4.35 6.98 -0.27
C ALA A 299 -5.42 7.51 0.71
N LEU A 300 -5.72 6.82 1.82
CA LEU A 300 -6.76 7.23 2.78
C LEU A 300 -6.59 8.68 3.25
N LEU A 301 -5.43 9.01 3.81
CA LEU A 301 -5.15 10.32 4.42
C LEU A 301 -4.94 11.44 3.39
N ARG A 302 -4.98 11.16 2.08
CA ARG A 302 -5.07 12.25 1.08
C ARG A 302 -6.41 12.98 1.12
N GLU A 303 -7.45 12.31 1.60
CA GLU A 303 -8.82 12.80 1.48
C GLU A 303 -9.64 12.57 2.76
N PHE A 304 -9.33 11.54 3.54
CA PHE A 304 -10.15 11.08 4.66
C PHE A 304 -9.35 10.98 5.96
N GLY A 305 -9.93 11.45 7.06
CA GLY A 305 -9.82 10.80 8.37
C GLY A 305 -11.22 10.40 8.83
N ASP A 306 -11.37 9.89 10.05
CA ASP A 306 -12.67 9.35 10.48
C ASP A 306 -13.76 10.44 10.52
N ALA A 307 -13.46 11.69 10.88
CA ALA A 307 -14.43 12.78 10.80
C ALA A 307 -14.92 13.07 9.37
N ASP A 308 -14.02 12.93 8.40
CA ASP A 308 -14.34 13.13 6.98
C ASP A 308 -15.18 11.96 6.44
N ILE A 309 -14.93 10.73 6.91
CA ILE A 309 -15.75 9.55 6.58
C ILE A 309 -17.13 9.66 7.23
N ALA A 310 -17.23 10.14 8.48
CA ALA A 310 -18.49 10.39 9.16
C ALA A 310 -19.34 11.42 8.40
N SER A 311 -18.71 12.39 7.74
CA SER A 311 -19.41 13.33 6.86
C SER A 311 -20.10 12.63 5.67
N LEU A 312 -19.66 11.44 5.26
CA LEU A 312 -20.35 10.65 4.22
C LEU A 312 -21.60 9.93 4.72
N VAL A 313 -21.74 9.76 6.04
CA VAL A 313 -22.95 9.22 6.67
C VAL A 313 -24.02 10.31 6.78
N ALA A 314 -23.61 11.55 7.07
CA ALA A 314 -24.52 12.68 7.21
C ALA A 314 -25.45 12.85 6.00
N PRO A 315 -26.76 13.16 6.21
CA PRO A 315 -27.40 13.47 7.49
C PRO A 315 -27.93 12.25 8.25
N ARG A 316 -27.68 11.01 7.79
CA ARG A 316 -28.20 9.77 8.40
C ARG A 316 -27.60 9.53 9.78
N PHE A 317 -28.29 8.74 10.60
CA PHE A 317 -27.93 8.60 12.02
C PHE A 317 -26.57 7.93 12.22
N LEU A 318 -25.70 8.54 13.05
CA LEU A 318 -24.39 8.05 13.44
C LEU A 318 -24.22 8.13 14.96
N ALA A 319 -24.15 6.99 15.61
CA ALA A 319 -23.72 6.88 17.01
C ALA A 319 -22.25 6.45 17.09
N ILE A 320 -21.47 7.16 17.91
CA ILE A 320 -20.08 6.82 18.22
C ILE A 320 -19.99 6.46 19.70
N GLU A 321 -19.42 5.31 20.01
CA GLU A 321 -19.14 4.86 21.37
C GLU A 321 -17.64 4.74 21.59
N ASP A 322 -17.11 5.49 22.55
CA ASP A 322 -15.69 5.45 22.93
C ASP A 322 -15.36 4.28 23.89
N CYS A 323 -15.91 3.10 23.61
CA CYS A 323 -15.70 1.93 24.46
C CYS A 323 -14.32 1.29 24.30
N GLU A 324 -13.91 0.55 25.34
CA GLU A 324 -12.73 -0.30 25.28
C GLU A 324 -13.01 -1.56 24.45
N VAL A 325 -12.11 -1.83 23.51
CA VAL A 325 -12.02 -3.09 22.76
C VAL A 325 -10.76 -3.83 23.18
N GLU A 326 -10.68 -5.11 22.82
CA GLU A 326 -9.49 -5.90 23.08
C GLU A 326 -8.26 -5.24 22.43
N GLU A 327 -7.27 -4.93 23.26
CA GLU A 327 -6.00 -4.43 22.76
C GLU A 327 -5.21 -5.59 22.18
N VAL A 328 -4.72 -5.39 20.96
CA VAL A 328 -3.94 -6.40 20.25
C VAL A 328 -2.48 -5.99 20.31
N GLU A 329 -1.66 -6.82 20.96
CA GLU A 329 -0.22 -6.70 20.87
C GLU A 329 0.29 -7.05 19.47
N GLY A 330 1.48 -6.56 19.14
CA GLY A 330 2.15 -6.94 17.90
C GLY A 330 2.27 -8.45 17.73
N PRO A 331 2.49 -8.92 16.48
CA PRO A 331 2.42 -10.34 16.17
C PRO A 331 3.40 -11.16 17.00
N ALA A 332 2.89 -12.20 17.67
CA ALA A 332 3.70 -13.12 18.45
C ALA A 332 4.54 -14.04 17.55
N ASN A 333 5.71 -14.45 18.04
CA ASN A 333 6.45 -15.56 17.44
C ASN A 333 5.76 -16.87 17.82
N ILE A 334 5.47 -17.71 16.83
CA ILE A 334 4.78 -18.99 17.05
C ILE A 334 5.70 -20.13 16.60
N ALA A 335 5.91 -21.10 17.49
CA ALA A 335 6.75 -22.26 17.21
C ALA A 335 6.22 -23.05 15.99
N GLY A 336 7.13 -23.49 15.12
CA GLY A 336 6.80 -24.25 13.91
C GLY A 336 6.27 -23.39 12.74
N ARG A 337 6.19 -22.07 12.88
CA ARG A 337 5.73 -21.14 11.83
C ARG A 337 6.85 -20.20 11.40
N ARG A 338 6.84 -19.80 10.13
CA ARG A 338 7.75 -18.76 9.63
C ARG A 338 7.38 -17.41 10.26
N GLY A 339 8.40 -16.68 10.73
CA GLY A 339 8.22 -15.32 11.22
C GLY A 339 8.00 -14.31 10.09
N GLY A 340 7.95 -13.02 10.45
CA GLY A 340 7.93 -11.91 9.48
C GLY A 340 6.59 -11.19 9.32
N SER A 341 5.63 -11.41 10.22
CA SER A 341 4.45 -10.55 10.33
C SER A 341 4.84 -9.10 10.64
N ALA A 342 4.09 -8.15 10.06
CA ALA A 342 4.38 -6.73 10.20
C ALA A 342 4.12 -6.25 11.64
N PRO A 343 5.01 -5.43 12.23
CA PRO A 343 4.80 -4.89 13.56
C PRO A 343 3.62 -3.90 13.55
N GLY A 344 2.79 -3.91 14.58
CA GLY A 344 1.69 -2.97 14.78
C GLY A 344 0.78 -3.42 15.91
N ALA A 345 0.07 -2.50 16.55
CA ALA A 345 -0.74 -2.80 17.72
C ALA A 345 -2.10 -2.08 17.67
N ILE A 346 -3.12 -2.67 18.28
CA ILE A 346 -4.41 -2.01 18.53
C ILE A 346 -4.37 -1.49 19.97
N ARG A 347 -4.64 -0.20 20.11
CA ARG A 347 -4.76 0.50 21.40
C ARG A 347 -6.08 1.25 21.41
N ASN A 348 -6.70 1.32 22.57
CA ASN A 348 -7.91 2.12 22.72
C ASN A 348 -7.58 3.61 22.55
N PRO A 349 -8.37 4.36 21.75
CA PRO A 349 -8.14 5.79 21.57
C PRO A 349 -8.38 6.55 22.88
N SER A 350 -7.68 7.68 23.05
CA SER A 350 -7.96 8.56 24.20
C SER A 350 -9.33 9.23 24.04
N LYS A 351 -10.02 9.52 25.15
CA LYS A 351 -11.32 10.19 25.10
C LYS A 351 -11.24 11.56 24.44
N GLU A 352 -10.11 12.22 24.62
CA GLU A 352 -9.78 13.51 24.02
C GLU A 352 -9.68 13.40 22.49
N ASP A 353 -9.00 12.38 21.98
CA ASP A 353 -8.88 12.13 20.54
C ASP A 353 -10.25 11.81 19.91
N VAL A 354 -11.05 10.97 20.56
CA VAL A 354 -12.42 10.63 20.09
C VAL A 354 -13.30 11.88 20.09
N ALA A 355 -13.29 12.66 21.17
CA ALA A 355 -14.08 13.89 21.27
C ALA A 355 -13.66 14.95 20.24
N ALA A 356 -12.36 15.09 19.98
CA ALA A 356 -11.83 16.02 18.98
C ALA A 356 -12.26 15.63 17.56
N GLU A 357 -12.12 14.35 17.19
CA GLU A 357 -12.54 13.87 15.87
C GLU A 357 -14.07 13.90 15.72
N TYR A 358 -14.82 13.62 16.80
CA TYR A 358 -16.28 13.76 16.83
C TYR A 358 -16.71 15.20 16.60
N GLY A 359 -16.07 16.15 17.27
CA GLY A 359 -16.36 17.58 17.10
C GLY A 359 -16.20 18.03 15.64
N ARG A 360 -15.18 17.52 14.94
CA ARG A 360 -14.99 17.76 13.51
C ARG A 360 -16.11 17.17 12.66
N ALA A 361 -16.57 15.95 12.96
CA ALA A 361 -17.67 15.32 12.25
C ALA A 361 -18.99 16.08 12.46
N LYS A 362 -19.28 16.46 13.71
CA LYS A 362 -20.52 17.12 14.13
C LYS A 362 -20.81 18.42 13.37
N VAL A 363 -19.78 19.19 13.02
CA VAL A 363 -19.92 20.42 12.22
C VAL A 363 -20.68 20.18 10.90
N HIS A 364 -20.50 19.01 10.27
CA HIS A 364 -21.19 18.69 9.03
C HIS A 364 -22.68 18.44 9.26
N PHE A 365 -23.02 17.72 10.33
CA PHE A 365 -24.40 17.46 10.74
C PHE A 365 -25.13 18.75 11.15
N GLU A 366 -24.47 19.65 11.89
CA GLU A 366 -25.02 20.95 12.28
C GLU A 366 -25.35 21.81 11.05
N LYS A 367 -24.45 21.88 10.07
CA LYS A 367 -24.70 22.61 8.81
C LYS A 367 -25.86 22.04 7.99
N LEU A 368 -26.11 20.74 8.12
CA LEU A 368 -27.25 20.06 7.49
C LEU A 368 -28.52 20.08 8.34
N LYS A 369 -28.52 20.80 9.48
CA LYS A 369 -29.64 20.85 10.43
C LYS A 369 -30.05 19.45 10.94
N ALA A 370 -29.07 18.57 11.07
CA ALA A 370 -29.22 17.19 11.53
C ALA A 370 -28.32 16.91 12.74
N ALA A 371 -28.10 17.91 13.60
CA ALA A 371 -27.19 17.80 14.75
C ALA A 371 -27.59 16.69 15.73
N ASP A 372 -28.88 16.38 15.82
CA ASP A 372 -29.40 15.27 16.64
C ASP A 372 -29.10 13.90 16.02
N ASN A 373 -28.76 13.83 14.73
CA ASN A 373 -28.45 12.58 14.04
C ASN A 373 -27.00 12.13 14.25
N ILE A 374 -26.21 12.87 15.05
CA ILE A 374 -24.89 12.41 15.47
C ILE A 374 -24.77 12.47 16.99
N VAL A 375 -24.34 11.37 17.61
CA VAL A 375 -24.16 11.30 19.06
C VAL A 375 -22.83 10.66 19.44
N LEU A 376 -22.21 11.20 20.49
CA LEU A 376 -21.06 10.61 21.16
C LEU A 376 -21.52 10.11 22.52
N HIS A 377 -21.31 8.83 22.79
CA HIS A 377 -21.50 8.27 24.12
C HIS A 377 -20.15 7.87 24.72
N HIS A 378 -19.91 8.37 25.92
CA HIS A 378 -18.76 7.99 26.71
C HIS A 378 -19.06 6.70 27.48
N ALA A 379 -18.71 5.54 26.94
CA ALA A 379 -18.83 4.28 27.66
C ALA A 379 -17.79 4.27 28.81
N GLY A 380 -18.21 3.93 30.02
CA GLY A 380 -17.25 3.75 31.12
C GLY A 380 -16.30 2.58 30.86
N ARG A 381 -15.19 2.48 31.62
CA ARG A 381 -14.23 1.35 31.57
C ARG A 381 -14.81 -0.01 32.04
N GLN A 382 -16.12 -0.18 32.00
CA GLN A 382 -16.74 -1.47 32.22
C GLN A 382 -17.04 -2.02 30.84
N ASN A 383 -16.32 -3.09 30.49
CA ASN A 383 -16.57 -3.96 29.34
C ASN A 383 -18.02 -3.82 28.86
N VAL A 384 -18.21 -3.28 27.65
CA VAL A 384 -19.54 -3.21 27.03
C VAL A 384 -20.18 -4.60 27.00
N TYR A 385 -19.35 -5.64 26.93
CA TYR A 385 -19.68 -7.07 27.01
C TYR A 385 -20.53 -7.51 28.23
N VAL A 386 -20.60 -6.73 29.32
CA VAL A 386 -21.19 -7.19 30.60
C VAL A 386 -22.24 -6.23 31.18
N SER A 387 -22.59 -5.14 30.50
CA SER A 387 -23.60 -4.23 31.06
C SER A 387 -25.02 -4.78 30.83
N SER A 388 -25.75 -5.05 31.91
CA SER A 388 -27.14 -5.54 31.88
C SER A 388 -28.14 -4.57 31.23
N LYS A 389 -27.70 -3.43 30.65
CA LYS A 389 -28.56 -2.36 30.10
C LYS A 389 -27.95 -1.76 28.83
N LEU A 390 -28.79 -1.53 27.81
CA LEU A 390 -28.44 -0.67 26.68
C LEU A 390 -27.97 0.70 27.18
N ASN A 391 -26.80 1.13 26.73
CA ASN A 391 -26.30 2.47 27.00
C ASN A 391 -27.09 3.52 26.17
N ALA A 392 -26.78 4.81 26.35
CA ALA A 392 -27.56 5.88 25.71
C ALA A 392 -27.45 5.88 24.18
N ALA A 393 -26.26 5.60 23.62
CA ALA A 393 -26.05 5.52 22.18
C ALA A 393 -26.82 4.34 21.57
N GLY A 394 -26.74 3.16 22.19
CA GLY A 394 -27.47 2.00 21.71
C GLY A 394 -28.99 2.16 21.81
N LYS A 395 -29.50 2.78 22.87
CA LYS A 395 -30.93 3.12 22.96
C LYS A 395 -31.35 4.03 21.82
N LYS A 396 -30.58 5.09 21.56
CA LYS A 396 -30.89 6.03 20.49
C LYS A 396 -30.83 5.38 19.11
N PHE A 397 -29.79 4.58 18.84
CA PHE A 397 -29.68 3.82 17.60
C PHE A 397 -30.90 2.93 17.34
N ILE A 398 -31.33 2.15 18.35
CA ILE A 398 -32.54 1.32 18.20
C ILE A 398 -33.77 2.21 18.01
N ALA A 399 -33.91 3.29 18.79
CA ALA A 399 -35.05 4.19 18.70
C ALA A 399 -35.20 4.83 17.32
N GLU A 400 -34.08 5.27 16.71
CA GLU A 400 -34.08 5.82 15.35
C GLU A 400 -34.42 4.75 14.31
N LEU A 401 -33.98 3.51 14.50
CA LEU A 401 -34.34 2.41 13.60
C LEU A 401 -35.80 1.99 13.69
N ILE A 402 -36.41 1.99 14.87
CA ILE A 402 -37.78 1.46 15.04
C ILE A 402 -38.85 2.55 15.20
N GLY A 403 -38.44 3.82 15.26
CA GLY A 403 -39.32 4.98 15.43
C GLY A 403 -40.00 5.09 16.80
N LYS A 404 -39.49 4.39 17.83
CA LYS A 404 -40.01 4.41 19.21
C LYS A 404 -38.95 4.00 20.23
N GLU A 405 -39.17 4.31 21.50
CA GLU A 405 -38.28 3.89 22.59
C GLU A 405 -38.13 2.36 22.65
N PRO A 406 -36.90 1.83 22.78
CA PRO A 406 -36.65 0.40 22.88
C PRO A 406 -37.16 -0.17 24.20
N SER A 407 -37.54 -1.45 24.19
CA SER A 407 -37.94 -2.18 25.39
C SER A 407 -36.81 -2.20 26.42
N ALA A 408 -37.15 -1.84 27.66
CA ALA A 408 -36.24 -1.89 28.81
C ALA A 408 -36.25 -3.26 29.52
N GLN A 409 -36.95 -4.26 28.97
CA GLN A 409 -37.00 -5.59 29.57
C GLN A 409 -35.61 -6.27 29.55
N PRO A 410 -35.27 -7.05 30.59
CA PRO A 410 -34.07 -7.89 30.58
C PRO A 410 -34.06 -8.79 29.35
N LEU A 411 -32.86 -9.14 28.88
CA LEU A 411 -32.73 -10.13 27.81
C LEU A 411 -33.31 -11.47 28.30
N PRO A 412 -34.19 -12.12 27.53
CA PRO A 412 -34.67 -13.46 27.87
C PRO A 412 -33.51 -14.46 27.93
N ASP A 413 -33.68 -15.54 28.70
CA ASP A 413 -32.77 -16.68 28.64
C ASP A 413 -32.65 -17.20 27.20
N TYR A 414 -31.43 -17.51 26.80
CA TYR A 414 -31.13 -18.03 25.47
C TYR A 414 -30.30 -19.31 25.54
N SER A 415 -30.37 -20.09 24.48
CA SER A 415 -29.56 -21.30 24.29
C SER A 415 -29.08 -21.31 22.85
N ILE A 416 -27.78 -21.51 22.62
CA ILE A 416 -27.21 -21.68 21.28
C ILE A 416 -26.43 -22.99 21.21
N ALA A 417 -26.76 -23.82 20.23
CA ALA A 417 -26.01 -25.02 19.88
C ALA A 417 -24.77 -24.66 19.06
N ALA A 418 -23.59 -25.10 19.52
CA ALA A 418 -22.30 -24.88 18.83
C ALA A 418 -22.14 -25.65 17.49
N THR A 419 -23.13 -26.43 17.08
CA THR A 419 -23.04 -27.44 16.01
C THR A 419 -22.80 -26.86 14.60
N HIS A 420 -22.95 -25.55 14.40
CA HIS A 420 -22.75 -24.87 13.10
C HIS A 420 -21.56 -23.90 13.03
N ALA A 421 -20.74 -23.81 14.10
CA ALA A 421 -19.55 -22.94 14.10
C ALA A 421 -18.34 -23.60 13.44
N ALA A 422 -18.25 -24.93 13.45
CA ALA A 422 -17.09 -25.69 13.00
C ALA A 422 -16.71 -25.38 11.54
N GLY A 423 -15.45 -25.00 11.33
CA GLY A 423 -14.88 -24.72 10.00
C GLY A 423 -15.41 -23.46 9.31
N ARG A 424 -16.25 -22.64 9.97
CA ARG A 424 -16.77 -21.39 9.37
C ARG A 424 -15.64 -20.41 9.03
N GLN A 425 -14.77 -20.11 10.00
CA GLN A 425 -13.59 -19.26 9.78
C GLN A 425 -12.74 -19.76 8.61
N GLU A 426 -12.51 -21.08 8.55
CA GLU A 426 -11.74 -21.70 7.47
C GLU A 426 -12.39 -21.54 6.09
N ARG A 427 -13.70 -21.77 5.96
CA ARG A 427 -14.41 -21.53 4.69
C ARG A 427 -14.32 -20.07 4.28
N GLN A 428 -14.60 -19.15 5.20
CA GLN A 428 -14.61 -17.72 4.91
C GLN A 428 -13.23 -17.17 4.55
N PHE A 429 -12.18 -17.69 5.21
CA PHE A 429 -10.78 -17.40 4.86
C PHE A 429 -10.44 -17.94 3.46
N ASN A 430 -10.70 -19.23 3.21
CA ASN A 430 -10.38 -19.87 1.94
C ASN A 430 -11.09 -19.20 0.77
N GLU A 431 -12.37 -18.83 0.90
CA GLU A 431 -13.11 -18.10 -0.14
C GLU A 431 -12.47 -16.73 -0.47
N MET A 432 -11.96 -15.99 0.53
CA MET A 432 -11.23 -14.74 0.28
C MET A 432 -9.88 -14.96 -0.40
N VAL A 433 -9.17 -16.02 -0.02
CA VAL A 433 -7.92 -16.43 -0.65
C VAL A 433 -8.16 -16.84 -2.10
N ASP A 434 -9.11 -17.75 -2.35
CA ASP A 434 -9.46 -18.28 -3.67
C ASP A 434 -9.93 -17.17 -4.60
N PHE A 435 -10.77 -16.25 -4.11
CA PHE A 435 -11.19 -15.07 -4.87
C PHE A 435 -9.97 -14.22 -5.27
N THR A 436 -9.02 -14.03 -4.37
CA THR A 436 -7.80 -13.26 -4.65
C THR A 436 -6.87 -13.99 -5.63
N GLN A 437 -6.78 -15.32 -5.56
CA GLN A 437 -6.05 -16.13 -6.54
C GLN A 437 -6.72 -16.12 -7.93
N ASP A 438 -8.05 -16.08 -8.00
CA ASP A 438 -8.81 -15.88 -9.23
C ASP A 438 -8.51 -14.52 -9.87
N LEU A 439 -8.45 -13.45 -9.04
CA LEU A 439 -8.04 -12.12 -9.49
C LEU A 439 -6.60 -12.13 -10.04
N LEU A 440 -5.67 -12.77 -9.34
CA LEU A 440 -4.29 -12.94 -9.79
C LEU A 440 -4.25 -13.59 -11.18
N ARG A 441 -4.94 -14.72 -11.37
CA ARG A 441 -4.98 -15.48 -12.63
C ARG A 441 -5.47 -14.64 -13.81
N LEU A 442 -6.43 -13.74 -13.57
CA LEU A 442 -7.04 -12.89 -14.58
C LEU A 442 -6.34 -11.53 -14.74
N SER A 443 -5.42 -11.18 -13.84
CA SER A 443 -4.79 -9.85 -13.76
C SER A 443 -4.10 -9.42 -15.06
N SER A 444 -3.47 -10.35 -15.78
CA SER A 444 -2.82 -10.07 -17.07
C SER A 444 -3.79 -9.56 -18.13
N LYS A 445 -5.01 -10.12 -18.20
CA LYS A 445 -6.07 -9.68 -19.12
C LYS A 445 -6.57 -8.27 -18.78
N VAL A 446 -6.64 -7.95 -17.49
CA VAL A 446 -6.99 -6.60 -17.02
C VAL A 446 -5.92 -5.59 -17.45
N ARG A 447 -4.64 -5.94 -17.30
CA ARG A 447 -3.52 -5.11 -17.78
C ARG A 447 -3.54 -4.97 -19.31
N ASP A 448 -3.72 -6.05 -20.06
CA ASP A 448 -3.81 -5.98 -21.53
C ASP A 448 -4.89 -5.00 -22.00
N LYS A 449 -6.08 -5.01 -21.37
CA LYS A 449 -7.14 -4.03 -21.64
C LYS A 449 -6.72 -2.62 -21.27
N LYS A 450 -6.08 -2.42 -20.11
CA LYS A 450 -5.63 -1.08 -19.66
C LYS A 450 -4.58 -0.48 -20.60
N TRP A 451 -3.67 -1.30 -21.11
CA TRP A 451 -2.60 -0.90 -22.01
C TRP A 451 -2.98 -0.97 -23.50
N ALA A 452 -4.24 -1.25 -23.85
CA ALA A 452 -4.68 -1.46 -25.22
C ALA A 452 -4.57 -0.22 -26.14
N LYS A 453 -4.60 1.00 -25.59
CA LYS A 453 -4.47 2.25 -26.37
C LYS A 453 -3.02 2.61 -26.70
N LEU A 454 -2.06 1.89 -26.13
CA LEU A 454 -0.65 2.08 -26.37
C LEU A 454 -0.32 1.70 -27.81
N ASN A 455 0.08 2.68 -28.61
CA ASN A 455 0.35 2.45 -30.02
C ASN A 455 1.78 1.92 -30.21
N SER A 456 1.89 0.67 -30.65
CA SER A 456 3.17 -0.02 -30.91
C SER A 456 3.42 -0.27 -32.39
N ALA A 457 2.78 0.50 -33.28
CA ALA A 457 2.98 0.38 -34.73
C ALA A 457 4.36 0.86 -35.20
N SER A 458 4.93 1.85 -34.52
CA SER A 458 6.29 2.34 -34.75
C SER A 458 6.92 2.86 -33.47
N LYS A 459 8.23 3.12 -33.50
CA LYS A 459 8.95 3.73 -32.37
C LYS A 459 8.40 5.11 -32.02
N GLU A 460 8.10 5.92 -33.02
CA GLU A 460 7.66 7.31 -32.85
C GLU A 460 6.26 7.36 -32.21
N THR A 461 5.37 6.48 -32.68
CA THR A 461 4.01 6.35 -32.12
C THR A 461 4.02 5.79 -30.69
N TRP A 462 4.95 4.87 -30.40
CA TRP A 462 5.21 4.40 -29.04
C TRP A 462 5.63 5.55 -28.13
N GLU A 463 6.69 6.29 -28.50
CA GLU A 463 7.23 7.37 -27.66
C GLU A 463 6.18 8.43 -27.36
N LYS A 464 5.32 8.76 -28.33
CA LYS A 464 4.22 9.71 -28.18
C LYS A 464 3.15 9.23 -27.18
N THR A 465 2.83 7.94 -27.15
CA THR A 465 1.74 7.38 -26.33
C THR A 465 2.21 6.84 -24.97
N ALA A 466 3.45 6.39 -24.86
CA ALA A 466 4.02 5.82 -23.64
C ALA A 466 4.11 6.83 -22.47
N GLN A 467 4.11 8.14 -22.76
CA GLN A 467 4.16 9.16 -21.71
C GLN A 467 2.91 9.15 -20.82
N GLU A 468 1.72 8.98 -21.38
CA GLU A 468 0.47 8.88 -20.62
C GLU A 468 0.51 7.70 -19.63
N TYR A 469 1.02 6.56 -20.09
CA TYR A 469 1.17 5.36 -19.26
C TYR A 469 2.27 5.50 -18.20
N ARG A 470 3.38 6.17 -18.52
CA ARG A 470 4.41 6.52 -17.54
C ARG A 470 3.84 7.42 -16.46
N ASP A 471 3.05 8.43 -16.83
CA ASP A 471 2.38 9.32 -15.89
C ASP A 471 1.33 8.56 -15.05
N MET A 472 0.55 7.68 -15.67
CA MET A 472 -0.40 6.81 -14.97
C MET A 472 0.30 5.97 -13.90
N VAL A 473 1.36 5.24 -14.26
CA VAL A 473 2.12 4.40 -13.32
C VAL A 473 2.72 5.25 -12.20
N TYR A 474 3.38 6.36 -12.54
CA TYR A 474 4.03 7.19 -11.53
C TYR A 474 3.00 7.84 -10.58
N ASN A 475 1.87 8.33 -11.09
CA ASN A 475 0.88 9.03 -10.26
C ASN A 475 -0.03 8.08 -9.46
N GLU A 476 -0.39 6.93 -10.03
CA GLU A 476 -1.40 6.04 -9.46
C GLU A 476 -0.82 4.87 -8.65
N MET A 477 0.34 4.33 -9.07
CA MET A 477 0.97 3.16 -8.45
C MET A 477 2.14 3.56 -7.54
N ILE A 478 3.03 4.43 -8.03
CA ILE A 478 4.23 4.82 -7.25
C ILE A 478 3.90 5.94 -6.25
N GLY A 479 3.15 6.95 -6.69
CA GLY A 479 2.89 8.17 -5.94
C GLY A 479 3.95 9.23 -6.19
N ARG A 480 3.69 10.16 -7.11
CA ARG A 480 4.63 11.22 -7.48
C ARG A 480 4.70 12.32 -6.40
N LEU A 481 5.91 12.59 -5.90
CA LEU A 481 6.18 13.79 -5.11
C LEU A 481 6.35 15.03 -6.00
N PRO A 482 6.09 16.24 -5.49
CA PRO A 482 6.41 17.48 -6.20
C PRO A 482 7.91 17.53 -6.54
N LYS A 483 8.27 18.21 -7.64
CA LYS A 483 9.68 18.39 -7.99
C LYS A 483 10.43 19.10 -6.84
N PRO A 484 11.62 18.62 -6.44
CA PRO A 484 12.49 19.32 -5.50
C PRO A 484 12.71 20.78 -5.88
N THR A 485 12.60 21.68 -4.89
CA THR A 485 12.79 23.13 -5.07
C THR A 485 13.99 23.69 -4.29
N ILE A 486 14.57 22.92 -3.37
CA ILE A 486 15.75 23.34 -2.62
C ILE A 486 17.03 23.13 -3.46
N PRO A 487 18.08 23.93 -3.25
CA PRO A 487 19.38 23.70 -3.89
C PRO A 487 19.96 22.32 -3.53
N PRO A 488 20.70 21.66 -4.44
CA PRO A 488 21.24 20.32 -4.20
C PRO A 488 22.33 20.25 -3.12
N ASN A 489 22.97 21.37 -2.77
CA ASN A 489 23.98 21.50 -1.70
C ASN A 489 24.94 20.29 -1.62
N VAL A 490 25.60 19.98 -2.73
CA VAL A 490 26.38 18.75 -2.84
C VAL A 490 27.60 18.82 -1.94
N ARG A 491 27.78 17.75 -1.14
CA ARG A 491 28.90 17.57 -0.22
C ARG A 491 29.64 16.29 -0.54
N THR A 492 30.96 16.32 -0.50
CA THR A 492 31.79 15.15 -0.80
C THR A 492 32.94 14.95 0.19
N ARG A 493 33.38 13.70 0.34
CA ARG A 493 34.59 13.32 1.08
C ARG A 493 35.24 12.13 0.37
N GLN A 494 36.54 12.20 0.11
CA GLN A 494 37.26 11.07 -0.46
C GLN A 494 37.31 9.92 0.57
N VAL A 495 36.96 8.71 0.13
CA VAL A 495 36.91 7.51 0.98
C VAL A 495 37.90 6.43 0.54
N MET A 496 38.38 6.46 -0.71
CA MET A 496 39.39 5.52 -1.20
C MET A 496 40.35 6.18 -2.20
N ASP A 497 41.59 5.70 -2.24
CA ASP A 497 42.60 6.03 -3.25
C ASP A 497 43.31 4.73 -3.70
N GLU A 498 42.72 4.03 -4.67
CA GLU A 498 43.21 2.74 -5.19
C GLU A 498 44.12 2.96 -6.42
N PRO A 499 44.97 2.00 -6.83
CA PRO A 499 45.88 2.19 -7.96
C PRO A 499 45.21 2.64 -9.27
N GLU A 500 44.01 2.15 -9.59
CA GLU A 500 43.31 2.47 -10.85
C GLU A 500 42.17 3.48 -10.72
N PHE A 501 41.69 3.79 -9.51
CA PHE A 501 40.57 4.71 -9.31
C PHE A 501 40.63 5.41 -7.94
N ARG A 502 39.88 6.50 -7.80
CA ARG A 502 39.59 7.16 -6.53
C ARG A 502 38.10 7.14 -6.26
N ALA A 503 37.69 7.12 -4.99
CA ALA A 503 36.28 7.09 -4.61
C ALA A 503 35.92 8.20 -3.63
N TRP A 504 34.74 8.80 -3.81
CA TRP A 504 34.19 9.85 -2.97
C TRP A 504 32.79 9.48 -2.51
N GLU A 505 32.54 9.60 -1.22
CA GLU A 505 31.19 9.62 -0.67
C GLU A 505 30.55 10.97 -1.00
N VAL A 506 29.28 10.94 -1.43
CA VAL A 506 28.52 12.09 -1.93
C VAL A 506 27.21 12.19 -1.19
N VAL A 507 26.83 13.39 -0.76
CA VAL A 507 25.51 13.72 -0.21
C VAL A 507 24.89 14.89 -0.97
N ILE A 508 23.63 14.74 -1.35
CA ILE A 508 22.84 15.72 -2.12
C ILE A 508 21.51 15.96 -1.40
N ASP A 509 21.14 17.21 -1.17
CA ASP A 509 19.83 17.57 -0.63
C ASP A 509 18.74 17.36 -1.71
N VAL A 510 17.61 16.76 -1.33
CA VAL A 510 16.47 16.49 -2.23
C VAL A 510 15.22 17.22 -1.73
N TYR A 511 14.81 16.99 -0.50
CA TYR A 511 13.76 17.75 0.17
C TYR A 511 14.25 18.16 1.57
N PRO A 512 13.55 19.04 2.30
CA PRO A 512 13.84 19.22 3.72
C PRO A 512 13.88 17.85 4.43
N ASP A 513 15.01 17.56 5.09
CA ASP A 513 15.38 16.29 5.74
C ASP A 513 15.69 15.10 4.81
N VAL A 514 15.36 15.15 3.52
CA VAL A 514 15.58 14.03 2.59
C VAL A 514 16.83 14.27 1.75
N ILE A 515 17.80 13.36 1.86
CA ILE A 515 19.04 13.36 1.09
C ILE A 515 19.07 12.22 0.07
N ALA A 516 19.83 12.39 -1.01
CA ALA A 516 20.41 11.29 -1.79
C ALA A 516 21.88 11.12 -1.37
N GLN A 517 22.38 9.89 -1.33
CA GLN A 517 23.78 9.62 -1.05
C GLN A 517 24.30 8.42 -1.84
N GLY A 518 25.60 8.38 -2.05
CA GLY A 518 26.28 7.24 -2.67
C GLY A 518 27.77 7.46 -2.79
N ILE A 519 28.45 6.53 -3.45
CA ILE A 519 29.90 6.59 -3.67
C ILE A 519 30.18 6.74 -5.17
N LEU A 520 30.87 7.82 -5.55
CA LEU A 520 31.31 8.10 -6.91
C LEU A 520 32.77 7.65 -7.09
N LEU A 521 33.06 6.87 -8.12
CA LEU A 521 34.41 6.43 -8.47
C LEU A 521 34.84 7.09 -9.78
N PHE A 522 36.04 7.69 -9.76
CA PHE A 522 36.71 8.18 -10.95
C PHE A 522 37.93 7.31 -11.27
N PRO A 523 38.03 6.79 -12.51
CA PRO A 523 39.26 6.18 -13.01
C PRO A 523 40.42 7.18 -12.97
N LYS A 524 41.62 6.73 -12.62
CA LYS A 524 42.83 7.58 -12.52
C LYS A 524 43.44 7.94 -13.88
N ASP A 525 43.12 7.20 -14.93
CA ASP A 525 43.56 7.45 -16.30
C ASP A 525 42.68 8.50 -17.03
N LEU A 526 41.70 9.08 -16.34
CA LEU A 526 40.77 10.09 -16.85
C LEU A 526 41.50 11.40 -17.19
N LYS A 527 41.48 11.79 -18.46
CA LYS A 527 42.18 12.99 -18.92
C LYS A 527 41.36 14.26 -18.65
N PRO A 528 42.00 15.44 -18.52
CA PRO A 528 41.30 16.71 -18.44
C PRO A 528 40.31 16.90 -19.60
N ASN A 529 39.07 17.28 -19.29
CA ASN A 529 37.96 17.45 -20.25
C ASN A 529 37.50 16.18 -21.01
N GLU A 530 38.08 15.01 -20.72
CA GLU A 530 37.60 13.75 -21.27
C GLU A 530 36.25 13.39 -20.64
N LYS A 531 35.24 13.18 -21.49
CA LYS A 531 33.90 12.76 -21.06
C LYS A 531 33.72 11.25 -21.20
N ARG A 532 33.48 10.59 -20.07
CA ARG A 532 33.27 9.15 -19.99
C ARG A 532 31.82 8.80 -19.66
N PRO A 533 31.36 7.62 -20.12
CA PRO A 533 30.05 7.11 -19.72
C PRO A 533 30.02 6.81 -18.21
N VAL A 534 28.83 6.92 -17.62
CA VAL A 534 28.59 6.62 -16.21
C VAL A 534 27.77 5.34 -16.10
N VAL A 535 28.12 4.46 -15.16
CA VAL A 535 27.27 3.32 -14.76
C VAL A 535 26.86 3.49 -13.31
N VAL A 536 25.56 3.67 -13.08
CA VAL A 536 24.97 3.66 -11.74
C VAL A 536 24.81 2.21 -11.28
N CYS A 537 25.50 1.86 -10.19
CA CYS A 537 25.69 0.50 -9.70
C CYS A 537 24.89 0.30 -8.40
N GLN A 538 23.69 -0.27 -8.50
CA GLN A 538 22.76 -0.36 -7.38
C GLN A 538 22.83 -1.72 -6.66
N HIS A 539 23.07 -1.67 -5.34
CA HIS A 539 22.97 -2.85 -4.48
C HIS A 539 21.52 -3.21 -4.12
N GLY A 540 21.34 -4.38 -3.50
CA GLY A 540 20.06 -4.91 -3.01
C GLY A 540 19.72 -4.51 -1.57
N LEU A 541 18.63 -5.12 -1.08
CA LEU A 541 18.04 -4.95 0.25
C LEU A 541 19.09 -5.12 1.35
N GLU A 542 19.09 -4.22 2.34
CA GLU A 542 20.02 -4.21 3.49
C GLU A 542 21.52 -4.08 3.14
N GLY A 543 21.87 -3.91 1.88
CA GLY A 543 23.24 -3.62 1.45
C GLY A 543 23.61 -2.14 1.63
N VAL A 544 24.86 -1.82 1.29
CA VAL A 544 25.42 -0.46 1.22
C VAL A 544 26.25 -0.27 -0.06
N PRO A 545 26.50 0.97 -0.51
CA PRO A 545 27.33 1.25 -1.70
C PRO A 545 28.66 0.49 -1.73
N MET A 546 29.34 0.38 -0.59
CA MET A 546 30.62 -0.33 -0.47
C MET A 546 30.57 -1.82 -0.81
N ASP A 547 29.41 -2.47 -0.69
CA ASP A 547 29.26 -3.89 -1.06
C ASP A 547 29.47 -4.10 -2.57
N THR A 548 29.25 -3.06 -3.39
CA THR A 548 29.44 -3.09 -4.85
C THR A 548 30.87 -2.79 -5.29
N ILE A 549 31.73 -2.35 -4.36
CA ILE A 549 33.07 -1.82 -4.63
C ILE A 549 34.14 -2.73 -4.04
N THR A 550 33.90 -3.28 -2.84
CA THR A 550 34.91 -4.03 -2.08
C THR A 550 34.99 -5.49 -2.51
N ARG A 551 36.20 -6.05 -2.44
CA ARG A 551 36.47 -7.49 -2.65
C ARG A 551 36.48 -8.30 -1.36
N THR A 552 36.28 -7.63 -0.23
CA THR A 552 36.28 -8.21 1.12
C THR A 552 34.88 -8.07 1.71
N GLY A 553 34.51 -9.00 2.59
CA GLY A 553 33.20 -8.99 3.26
C GLY A 553 32.09 -9.74 2.53
N ASN A 554 30.92 -9.76 3.17
CA ASN A 554 29.80 -10.61 2.76
C ASN A 554 29.12 -10.17 1.45
N GLY A 555 29.27 -8.90 1.05
CA GLY A 555 28.71 -8.36 -0.19
C GLY A 555 29.38 -8.93 -1.45
N PHE A 556 30.68 -9.26 -1.38
CA PHE A 556 31.46 -9.65 -2.56
C PHE A 556 30.88 -10.86 -3.31
N ARG A 557 30.34 -11.86 -2.61
CA ARG A 557 29.72 -13.04 -3.25
C ARG A 557 28.54 -12.69 -4.17
N TYR A 558 27.85 -11.58 -3.88
CA TYR A 558 26.71 -11.11 -4.66
C TYR A 558 27.15 -10.17 -5.78
N TYR A 559 27.97 -9.17 -5.45
CA TYR A 559 28.24 -8.06 -6.36
C TYR A 559 29.55 -8.20 -7.12
N LYS A 560 30.47 -9.06 -6.67
CA LYS A 560 31.80 -9.27 -7.27
C LYS A 560 32.56 -7.97 -7.54
N ALA A 561 32.40 -6.98 -6.65
CA ALA A 561 32.97 -5.64 -6.79
C ALA A 561 32.67 -4.95 -8.14
N PHE A 562 31.52 -5.22 -8.77
CA PHE A 562 31.26 -4.81 -10.16
C PHE A 562 31.37 -3.29 -10.41
N ALA A 563 31.14 -2.43 -9.41
CA ALA A 563 31.37 -0.99 -9.56
C ALA A 563 32.87 -0.69 -9.72
N ALA A 564 33.72 -1.31 -8.88
CA ALA A 564 35.17 -1.17 -9.01
C ALA A 564 35.70 -1.79 -10.31
N GLU A 565 35.17 -2.94 -10.74
CA GLU A 565 35.59 -3.58 -12.00
C GLU A 565 35.21 -2.75 -13.24
N LEU A 566 34.05 -2.09 -13.23
CA LEU A 566 33.67 -1.15 -14.28
C LEU A 566 34.54 0.12 -14.25
N ALA A 567 34.87 0.63 -13.06
CA ALA A 567 35.78 1.77 -12.92
C ALA A 567 37.19 1.45 -13.45
N LYS A 568 37.72 0.25 -13.17
CA LYS A 568 38.99 -0.25 -13.73
C LYS A 568 38.96 -0.38 -15.26
N GLN A 569 37.79 -0.63 -15.84
CA GLN A 569 37.58 -0.63 -17.29
C GLN A 569 37.34 0.78 -17.87
N GLY A 570 37.50 1.82 -17.07
CA GLY A 570 37.46 3.22 -17.49
C GLY A 570 36.09 3.89 -17.41
N PHE A 571 35.03 3.20 -16.97
CA PHE A 571 33.74 3.86 -16.70
C PHE A 571 33.83 4.76 -15.46
N ILE A 572 33.08 5.85 -15.43
CA ILE A 572 32.76 6.50 -14.14
C ILE A 572 31.64 5.67 -13.50
N THR A 573 31.74 5.34 -12.23
CA THR A 573 30.68 4.56 -11.57
C THR A 573 30.14 5.29 -10.36
N TYR A 574 28.83 5.23 -10.16
CA TYR A 574 28.17 5.79 -8.98
C TYR A 574 27.34 4.72 -8.29
N ALA A 575 27.65 4.41 -7.03
CA ALA A 575 26.92 3.44 -6.22
C ALA A 575 26.00 4.17 -5.23
N PRO A 576 24.72 4.40 -5.56
CA PRO A 576 23.74 5.04 -4.67
C PRO A 576 23.31 4.14 -3.51
N GLN A 577 22.94 4.77 -2.40
CA GLN A 577 22.11 4.15 -1.37
C GLN A 577 20.63 4.51 -1.59
N ASN A 578 19.75 3.51 -1.47
CA ASN A 578 18.29 3.71 -1.35
C ASN A 578 17.83 3.45 0.11
N PRO A 579 16.63 3.90 0.52
CA PRO A 579 16.16 3.83 1.90
C PRO A 579 15.58 2.45 2.25
N TYR A 580 16.42 1.42 2.17
CA TYR A 580 16.09 0.02 2.46
C TYR A 580 17.09 -0.68 3.39
N ARG A 581 17.50 0.06 4.43
CA ARG A 581 18.47 -0.35 5.45
C ARG A 581 17.87 -0.15 6.83
N GLY A 582 18.06 -1.10 7.75
CA GLY A 582 17.61 -0.97 9.14
C GLY A 582 16.33 -1.75 9.47
N ARG A 583 15.97 -2.76 8.67
CA ARG A 583 14.79 -3.61 8.86
C ARG A 583 13.52 -2.75 9.04
N ASP A 584 12.85 -2.84 10.17
CA ASP A 584 11.57 -2.16 10.37
C ASP A 584 11.73 -0.63 10.41
N GLU A 585 12.93 -0.11 10.70
CA GLU A 585 13.23 1.33 10.62
C GLU A 585 12.88 1.89 9.25
N PHE A 586 13.24 1.20 8.16
CA PHE A 586 12.88 1.64 6.81
C PHE A 586 11.54 1.09 6.35
N ARG A 587 11.16 -0.14 6.72
CA ARG A 587 9.89 -0.73 6.25
C ARG A 587 8.68 0.05 6.76
N THR A 588 8.78 0.66 7.93
CA THR A 588 7.71 1.54 8.44
C THR A 588 7.55 2.84 7.64
N LEU A 589 8.55 3.25 6.84
CA LEU A 589 8.39 4.37 5.90
C LEU A 589 7.28 4.06 4.90
N GLN A 590 7.26 2.86 4.31
CA GLN A 590 6.18 2.41 3.42
C GLN A 590 4.82 2.52 4.10
N ARG A 591 4.72 2.10 5.37
CA ARG A 591 3.46 2.17 6.16
C ARG A 591 2.98 3.61 6.37
N LYS A 592 3.89 4.55 6.58
CA LYS A 592 3.60 6.00 6.71
C LYS A 592 3.24 6.62 5.36
N SER A 593 3.85 6.14 4.28
CA SER A 593 3.67 6.66 2.92
C SER A 593 2.38 6.20 2.24
N ASN A 594 1.98 4.95 2.43
CA ASN A 594 0.81 4.36 1.77
C ASN A 594 -0.48 5.18 1.93
N PRO A 595 -0.87 5.64 3.15
CA PRO A 595 -2.06 6.48 3.32
C PRO A 595 -1.99 7.82 2.60
N LEU A 596 -0.80 8.28 2.22
CA LEU A 596 -0.57 9.51 1.45
C LEU A 596 -0.48 9.25 -0.07
N LYS A 597 -0.80 8.03 -0.54
CA LYS A 597 -0.66 7.57 -1.92
C LYS A 597 0.80 7.62 -2.39
N ARG A 598 1.71 7.08 -1.59
CA ARG A 598 3.15 7.09 -1.82
C ARG A 598 3.75 5.74 -1.46
N SER A 599 4.83 5.39 -2.14
CA SER A 599 5.67 4.22 -1.88
C SER A 599 7.11 4.65 -1.58
N LEU A 600 7.99 3.71 -1.22
CA LEU A 600 9.43 3.96 -1.14
C LEU A 600 9.99 4.59 -2.44
N PHE A 601 9.45 4.19 -3.60
CA PHE A 601 9.87 4.74 -4.89
C PHE A 601 9.45 6.19 -5.12
N SER A 602 8.50 6.72 -4.34
CA SER A 602 8.17 8.15 -4.31
C SER A 602 9.36 9.02 -3.90
N TYR A 603 10.27 8.48 -3.08
CA TYR A 603 11.48 9.16 -2.60
C TYR A 603 12.69 8.81 -3.46
N ILE A 604 12.81 7.55 -3.85
CA ILE A 604 13.93 7.04 -4.66
C ILE A 604 14.01 7.74 -6.02
N ILE A 605 12.87 7.94 -6.71
CA ILE A 605 12.91 8.58 -8.04
C ILE A 605 13.48 10.00 -7.97
N PRO A 606 12.99 10.92 -7.10
CA PRO A 606 13.60 12.23 -6.92
C PRO A 606 15.08 12.19 -6.48
N GLN A 607 15.48 11.22 -5.64
CA GLN A 607 16.89 11.04 -5.28
C GLN A 607 17.76 10.77 -6.51
N HIS A 608 17.30 9.89 -7.41
CA HIS A 608 17.98 9.62 -8.68
C HIS A 608 17.94 10.81 -9.64
N GLU A 609 16.79 11.49 -9.80
CA GLU A 609 16.71 12.71 -10.63
C GLU A 609 17.73 13.77 -10.18
N ARG A 610 17.86 13.99 -8.87
CA ARG A 610 18.77 14.99 -8.31
C ARG A 610 20.23 14.56 -8.41
N THR A 611 20.50 13.27 -8.24
CA THR A 611 21.81 12.67 -8.49
C THR A 611 22.23 12.86 -9.95
N LEU A 612 21.36 12.55 -10.91
CA LEU A 612 21.71 12.64 -12.33
C LEU A 612 21.83 14.09 -12.81
N GLU A 613 21.04 15.01 -12.26
CA GLU A 613 21.21 16.45 -12.47
C GLU A 613 22.64 16.89 -12.09
N TRP A 614 23.11 16.50 -10.91
CA TRP A 614 24.47 16.84 -10.46
C TRP A 614 25.56 16.11 -11.23
N LEU A 615 25.44 14.79 -11.45
CA LEU A 615 26.44 14.05 -12.24
C LEU A 615 26.62 14.68 -13.62
N SER A 616 25.53 15.15 -14.23
CA SER A 616 25.54 15.81 -15.53
C SER A 616 26.28 17.16 -15.55
N THR A 617 26.56 17.77 -14.39
CA THR A 617 27.37 19.01 -14.31
C THR A 617 28.86 18.74 -14.23
N LEU A 618 29.28 17.52 -13.93
CA LEU A 618 30.69 17.19 -13.78
C LEU A 618 31.39 17.22 -15.15
N PRO A 619 32.58 17.85 -15.25
CA PRO A 619 33.23 18.08 -16.55
C PRO A 619 33.58 16.78 -17.29
N ASN A 620 33.82 15.70 -16.54
CA ASN A 620 34.19 14.40 -17.06
C ASN A 620 33.04 13.44 -17.32
N VAL A 621 31.80 13.83 -17.00
CA VAL A 621 30.62 12.99 -17.25
C VAL A 621 30.04 13.32 -18.61
N ASP A 622 29.71 12.28 -19.37
CA ASP A 622 28.84 12.40 -20.54
C ASP A 622 27.36 12.28 -20.11
N PRO A 623 26.59 13.39 -20.09
CA PRO A 623 25.20 13.37 -19.61
C PRO A 623 24.25 12.57 -20.51
N LYS A 624 24.68 12.18 -21.73
CA LYS A 624 23.88 11.34 -22.64
C LYS A 624 24.15 9.85 -22.46
N ARG A 625 25.17 9.47 -21.69
CA ARG A 625 25.64 8.08 -21.52
C ARG A 625 25.70 7.67 -20.06
N ILE A 626 24.58 7.82 -19.36
CA ILE A 626 24.40 7.35 -17.99
C ILE A 626 23.53 6.09 -18.01
N ALA A 627 24.09 4.94 -17.66
CA ALA A 627 23.40 3.66 -17.55
C ALA A 627 23.05 3.32 -16.10
N PHE A 628 22.06 2.44 -15.93
CA PHE A 628 21.71 1.85 -14.64
C PHE A 628 21.97 0.34 -14.67
N TYR A 629 22.60 -0.21 -13.63
CA TYR A 629 22.80 -1.64 -13.43
C TYR A 629 22.60 -1.98 -11.95
N GLY A 630 21.59 -2.78 -11.63
CA GLY A 630 21.27 -3.14 -10.25
C GLY A 630 20.92 -4.61 -10.06
N LEU A 631 21.24 -5.13 -8.87
CA LEU A 631 20.98 -6.51 -8.45
C LEU A 631 19.94 -6.58 -7.32
N SER A 632 19.04 -7.57 -7.36
CA SER A 632 18.04 -7.84 -6.31
C SER A 632 17.08 -6.66 -6.12
N TYR A 633 16.94 -6.09 -4.93
CA TYR A 633 16.22 -4.82 -4.77
C TYR A 633 16.80 -3.70 -5.67
N GLY A 634 18.08 -3.73 -6.01
CA GLY A 634 18.64 -2.87 -7.05
C GLY A 634 18.13 -3.18 -8.45
N GLY A 635 17.82 -4.45 -8.75
CA GLY A 635 17.06 -4.86 -9.93
C GLY A 635 15.60 -4.38 -9.88
N LYS A 636 14.96 -4.38 -8.70
CA LYS A 636 13.64 -3.76 -8.46
C LYS A 636 13.67 -2.27 -8.80
N THR A 637 14.78 -1.59 -8.46
CA THR A 637 15.05 -0.20 -8.85
C THR A 637 15.29 -0.05 -10.36
N ALA A 638 15.99 -0.99 -11.01
CA ALA A 638 16.27 -0.97 -12.46
C ALA A 638 15.01 -0.98 -13.33
N VAL A 639 13.90 -1.53 -12.83
CA VAL A 639 12.60 -1.54 -13.52
C VAL A 639 11.62 -0.48 -13.01
N ARG A 640 11.94 0.30 -11.98
CA ARG A 640 11.04 1.36 -11.46
C ARG A 640 11.57 2.76 -11.67
N VAL A 641 12.89 2.96 -11.60
CA VAL A 641 13.50 4.28 -11.71
C VAL A 641 13.83 4.65 -13.15
N PRO A 642 14.66 3.90 -13.93
CA PRO A 642 14.97 4.27 -15.31
C PRO A 642 13.76 4.46 -16.23
N PRO A 643 12.65 3.70 -16.09
CA PRO A 643 11.42 3.98 -16.84
C PRO A 643 10.85 5.37 -16.60
N MET A 644 10.97 5.92 -15.40
CA MET A 644 10.46 7.24 -15.00
C MET A 644 11.50 8.35 -15.23
N VAL A 645 12.78 8.06 -15.00
CA VAL A 645 13.91 8.99 -15.12
C VAL A 645 14.56 8.83 -16.49
N LYS A 646 14.09 9.60 -17.47
CA LYS A 646 14.51 9.50 -18.88
C LYS A 646 15.99 9.83 -19.15
N GLN A 647 16.71 10.40 -18.18
CA GLN A 647 18.15 10.65 -18.27
C GLN A 647 18.99 9.35 -18.26
N TYR A 648 18.48 8.26 -17.69
CA TYR A 648 19.10 6.96 -17.87
C TYR A 648 18.95 6.51 -19.32
N CYS A 649 20.07 6.30 -20.01
CA CYS A 649 20.08 5.89 -21.42
C CYS A 649 19.92 4.37 -21.60
N LEU A 650 20.13 3.58 -20.55
CA LEU A 650 20.12 2.11 -20.54
C LEU A 650 19.80 1.60 -19.13
N SER A 651 19.14 0.44 -19.01
CA SER A 651 18.92 -0.22 -17.71
C SER A 651 19.18 -1.74 -17.78
N ILE A 652 19.86 -2.27 -16.75
CA ILE A 652 20.10 -3.70 -16.54
C ILE A 652 19.49 -4.12 -15.20
N CYS A 653 18.55 -5.06 -15.25
CA CYS A 653 17.92 -5.67 -14.08
C CYS A 653 18.54 -7.05 -13.83
N SER A 654 19.31 -7.20 -12.77
CA SER A 654 19.94 -8.47 -12.39
C SER A 654 19.26 -9.08 -11.18
N ALA A 655 19.05 -10.40 -11.23
CA ALA A 655 18.60 -11.22 -10.10
C ALA A 655 17.33 -10.70 -9.40
N ASP A 656 16.38 -10.15 -10.18
CA ASP A 656 15.10 -9.64 -9.70
C ASP A 656 13.96 -9.79 -10.72
N PHE A 657 14.26 -9.65 -12.02
CA PHE A 657 13.24 -9.64 -13.07
C PHE A 657 12.44 -10.95 -13.11
N ASN A 658 11.14 -10.93 -12.84
CA ASN A 658 10.25 -12.09 -12.95
C ASN A 658 8.77 -11.65 -13.06
N GLU A 659 7.85 -12.62 -13.11
CA GLU A 659 6.41 -12.38 -12.97
C GLU A 659 6.09 -11.91 -11.54
N TRP A 660 6.39 -10.64 -11.28
CA TRP A 660 6.44 -10.05 -9.94
C TRP A 660 5.12 -10.10 -9.19
N ILE A 661 4.02 -9.97 -9.93
CA ILE A 661 2.66 -10.03 -9.39
C ILE A 661 2.36 -11.45 -8.88
N VAL A 662 2.71 -12.49 -9.65
CA VAL A 662 2.62 -13.88 -9.14
C VAL A 662 3.47 -14.03 -7.88
N LYS A 663 4.71 -13.51 -7.89
CA LYS A 663 5.59 -13.56 -6.72
C LYS A 663 4.99 -12.92 -5.47
N ASN A 664 4.22 -11.83 -5.58
CA ASN A 664 3.63 -11.17 -4.41
C ASN A 664 2.24 -11.68 -4.03
N THR A 665 1.59 -12.51 -4.85
CA THR A 665 0.18 -12.85 -4.61
C THR A 665 -0.07 -14.35 -4.50
N THR A 666 0.73 -15.23 -5.10
CA THR A 666 0.46 -16.67 -5.04
C THR A 666 0.71 -17.26 -3.66
N ASN A 667 -0.23 -18.08 -3.18
CA ASN A 667 -0.10 -18.87 -1.95
C ASN A 667 0.34 -20.33 -2.19
N GLU A 668 0.76 -20.66 -3.41
CA GLU A 668 1.10 -22.04 -3.78
C GLU A 668 2.60 -22.24 -4.02
N HIS A 669 3.38 -21.15 -4.12
CA HIS A 669 4.78 -21.24 -4.52
C HIS A 669 5.75 -20.73 -3.45
N ARG A 670 6.83 -21.49 -3.22
CA ARG A 670 7.87 -21.19 -2.21
C ARG A 670 8.64 -19.89 -2.43
N HIS A 671 8.60 -19.34 -3.65
CA HIS A 671 9.27 -18.08 -4.00
C HIS A 671 8.41 -16.85 -3.67
N SER A 672 7.17 -17.04 -3.19
CA SER A 672 6.29 -15.92 -2.93
C SER A 672 6.67 -15.14 -1.67
N TYR A 673 6.58 -13.82 -1.75
CA TYR A 673 6.78 -12.90 -0.62
C TYR A 673 5.67 -12.97 0.45
N ILE A 674 4.54 -13.63 0.19
CA ILE A 674 3.52 -13.80 1.23
C ILE A 674 4.04 -14.65 2.40
N PHE A 675 5.08 -15.47 2.18
CA PHE A 675 5.67 -16.35 3.18
C PHE A 675 6.93 -15.80 3.86
N THR A 676 7.27 -14.53 3.64
CA THR A 676 8.53 -13.92 4.10
C THR A 676 8.28 -12.64 4.91
N GLY A 677 9.34 -12.01 5.41
CA GLY A 677 9.26 -10.86 6.34
C GLY A 677 9.20 -9.48 5.70
N GLU A 678 9.33 -9.39 4.38
CA GLU A 678 9.38 -8.13 3.63
C GLU A 678 7.97 -7.55 3.40
N TYR A 679 7.31 -7.11 4.48
CA TYR A 679 5.95 -6.56 4.41
C TYR A 679 5.86 -5.22 3.65
N GLU A 680 6.99 -4.57 3.35
CA GLU A 680 7.05 -3.36 2.55
C GLU A 680 6.96 -3.61 1.03
N ILE A 681 7.11 -4.87 0.60
CA ILE A 681 7.33 -5.21 -0.81
C ILE A 681 6.07 -5.07 -1.68
N PHE A 682 4.89 -5.19 -1.06
CA PHE A 682 3.58 -5.15 -1.70
C PHE A 682 3.23 -3.74 -2.17
N GLU A 683 2.74 -3.63 -3.40
CA GLU A 683 2.46 -2.37 -4.10
C GLU A 683 0.99 -2.31 -4.52
N TRP A 684 0.28 -1.27 -4.07
CA TRP A 684 -1.16 -1.17 -4.26
C TRP A 684 -1.56 -1.31 -5.74
N ASN A 685 -2.41 -2.31 -6.02
CA ASN A 685 -3.03 -2.52 -7.32
C ASN A 685 -2.04 -2.73 -8.49
N MET A 686 -0.79 -3.13 -8.21
CA MET A 686 0.18 -3.46 -9.26
C MET A 686 -0.37 -4.52 -10.21
N GLY A 687 -1.13 -5.48 -9.68
CA GLY A 687 -1.90 -6.51 -10.39
C GLY A 687 -2.63 -6.01 -11.64
N HIS A 688 -3.24 -4.83 -11.55
CA HIS A 688 -4.06 -4.27 -12.64
C HIS A 688 -3.43 -3.07 -13.32
N MET A 689 -2.28 -2.59 -12.83
CA MET A 689 -1.66 -1.37 -13.29
C MET A 689 -0.49 -1.65 -14.22
N ALA A 690 0.56 -2.31 -13.75
CA ALA A 690 1.77 -2.56 -14.54
C ALA A 690 2.61 -3.64 -13.89
N ASN A 691 2.97 -4.70 -14.63
CA ASN A 691 4.02 -5.60 -14.19
C ASN A 691 5.39 -5.18 -14.74
N TYR A 692 6.43 -5.96 -14.45
CA TYR A 692 7.79 -5.75 -14.90
C TYR A 692 7.91 -5.61 -16.42
N ALA A 693 7.15 -6.38 -17.20
CA ALA A 693 7.11 -6.22 -18.64
C ALA A 693 6.57 -4.86 -19.04
N GLU A 694 5.48 -4.38 -18.44
CA GLU A 694 4.92 -3.05 -18.71
C GLU A 694 5.92 -1.95 -18.34
N LEU A 695 6.54 -2.05 -17.17
CA LEU A 695 7.55 -1.09 -16.70
C LEU A 695 8.80 -1.07 -17.59
N SER A 696 9.31 -2.24 -17.99
CA SER A 696 10.47 -2.33 -18.88
C SER A 696 10.19 -1.91 -20.31
N LYS A 697 8.96 -2.09 -20.81
CA LYS A 697 8.55 -1.52 -22.12
C LYS A 697 8.61 0.01 -22.10
N LEU A 698 8.39 0.67 -20.96
CA LEU A 698 8.55 2.13 -20.83
C LEU A 698 10.02 2.60 -20.94
N MET A 699 11.00 1.68 -21.04
CA MET A 699 12.36 2.03 -21.46
C MET A 699 12.45 2.34 -22.95
N THR A 700 11.63 1.71 -23.79
CA THR A 700 11.69 1.84 -25.26
C THR A 700 11.69 3.31 -25.69
N PRO A 701 12.65 3.72 -26.54
CA PRO A 701 13.56 2.91 -27.37
C PRO A 701 14.94 2.63 -26.74
N ARG A 702 15.11 2.95 -25.45
CA ARG A 702 16.38 2.80 -24.73
C ARG A 702 16.67 1.31 -24.48
N PRO A 703 17.94 0.88 -24.47
CA PRO A 703 18.25 -0.53 -24.25
C PRO A 703 17.87 -1.01 -22.84
N PHE A 704 17.42 -2.27 -22.77
CA PHE A 704 17.03 -2.94 -21.52
C PHE A 704 17.50 -4.40 -21.51
N MET A 705 18.19 -4.81 -20.44
CA MET A 705 18.72 -6.16 -20.28
C MET A 705 18.28 -6.80 -18.96
N VAL A 706 18.13 -8.12 -18.97
CA VAL A 706 17.95 -8.96 -17.78
C VAL A 706 19.17 -9.87 -17.60
N GLU A 707 19.64 -10.03 -16.36
CA GLU A 707 20.71 -10.99 -16.00
C GLU A 707 20.17 -11.95 -14.93
N ARG A 708 20.30 -13.25 -15.18
CA ARG A 708 19.64 -14.32 -14.41
C ARG A 708 20.57 -15.51 -14.18
N GLY A 709 20.82 -15.83 -12.92
CA GLY A 709 21.47 -17.07 -12.50
C GLY A 709 20.46 -18.21 -12.32
N HIS A 710 20.76 -19.41 -12.80
CA HIS A 710 19.88 -20.58 -12.69
C HIS A 710 19.58 -20.98 -11.23
N ASP A 711 20.53 -20.77 -10.31
CA ASP A 711 20.40 -21.12 -8.88
C ASP A 711 19.91 -19.94 -8.02
N ASP A 712 19.44 -18.86 -8.65
CA ASP A 712 18.91 -17.71 -7.94
C ASP A 712 17.55 -18.01 -7.30
N GLY A 713 17.53 -18.12 -5.97
CA GLY A 713 16.34 -18.38 -5.16
C GLY A 713 15.25 -17.30 -5.20
N VAL A 714 15.48 -16.15 -5.85
CA VAL A 714 14.48 -15.07 -5.99
C VAL A 714 13.25 -15.52 -6.79
N ALA A 715 13.41 -16.31 -7.83
CA ALA A 715 12.33 -16.77 -8.71
C ALA A 715 12.80 -18.02 -9.47
N PRO A 716 11.94 -18.80 -10.11
CA PRO A 716 12.36 -19.85 -11.03
C PRO A 716 12.53 -19.28 -12.46
N ASP A 717 13.32 -19.94 -13.31
CA ASP A 717 13.65 -19.44 -14.66
C ASP A 717 12.40 -19.25 -15.53
N GLU A 718 11.40 -20.10 -15.34
CA GLU A 718 10.13 -20.08 -16.07
C GLU A 718 9.40 -18.75 -15.88
N TRP A 719 9.41 -18.20 -14.66
CA TRP A 719 8.76 -16.92 -14.39
C TRP A 719 9.55 -15.76 -15.00
N VAL A 720 10.89 -15.85 -14.96
CA VAL A 720 11.79 -14.86 -15.59
C VAL A 720 11.60 -14.85 -17.10
N ALA A 721 11.68 -16.02 -17.72
CA ALA A 721 11.55 -16.20 -19.17
C ALA A 721 10.14 -15.82 -19.66
N TRP A 722 9.09 -16.23 -18.92
CA TRP A 722 7.71 -15.87 -19.25
C TRP A 722 7.52 -14.36 -19.30
N GLU A 723 7.95 -13.64 -18.25
CA GLU A 723 7.80 -12.20 -18.22
C GLU A 723 8.69 -11.50 -19.26
N TYR A 724 9.94 -11.95 -19.42
CA TYR A 724 10.88 -11.35 -20.37
C TYR A 724 10.44 -11.53 -21.82
N SER A 725 9.77 -12.64 -22.15
CA SER A 725 9.24 -12.90 -23.50
C SER A 725 8.31 -11.78 -23.99
N LYS A 726 7.55 -11.15 -23.07
CA LYS A 726 6.67 -10.02 -23.37
C LYS A 726 7.46 -8.77 -23.76
N VAL A 727 8.60 -8.52 -23.10
CA VAL A 727 9.53 -7.42 -23.41
C VAL A 727 10.24 -7.67 -24.74
N ARG A 728 10.83 -8.86 -24.91
CA ARG A 728 11.53 -9.25 -26.15
C ARG A 728 10.63 -9.11 -27.37
N ARG A 729 9.41 -9.64 -27.30
CA ARG A 729 8.42 -9.53 -28.37
C ARG A 729 8.10 -8.08 -28.72
N HIS A 730 7.99 -7.21 -27.71
CA HIS A 730 7.74 -5.79 -27.92
C HIS A 730 8.90 -5.10 -28.67
N TYR A 731 10.14 -5.26 -28.22
CA TYR A 731 11.31 -4.67 -28.87
C TYR A 731 11.49 -5.19 -30.31
N VAL A 732 11.34 -6.50 -30.54
CA VAL A 732 11.46 -7.11 -31.87
C VAL A 732 10.42 -6.55 -32.83
N LYS A 733 9.15 -6.42 -32.42
CA LYS A 733 8.09 -5.86 -33.26
C LYS A 733 8.33 -4.40 -33.67
N LEU A 734 9.11 -3.66 -32.88
CA LEU A 734 9.53 -2.29 -33.19
C LEU A 734 10.85 -2.19 -33.96
N GLY A 735 11.45 -3.33 -34.36
CA GLY A 735 12.75 -3.35 -35.02
C GLY A 735 13.94 -3.03 -34.09
N LEU A 736 13.75 -3.16 -32.77
CA LEU A 736 14.75 -2.86 -31.73
C LEU A 736 15.27 -4.12 -31.03
N GLY A 737 15.21 -5.27 -31.70
CA GLY A 737 15.61 -6.56 -31.13
C GLY A 737 17.09 -6.64 -30.72
N ASP A 738 17.95 -5.76 -31.23
CA ASP A 738 19.36 -5.63 -30.85
C ASP A 738 19.59 -4.81 -29.57
N LYS A 739 18.53 -4.16 -29.04
CA LYS A 739 18.56 -3.32 -27.83
C LYS A 739 17.98 -3.99 -26.59
N THR A 740 17.61 -5.25 -26.67
CA THR A 740 17.21 -6.00 -25.48
C THR A 740 17.76 -7.41 -25.52
N GLU A 741 18.23 -7.90 -24.38
CA GLU A 741 18.71 -9.27 -24.23
C GLU A 741 18.47 -9.77 -22.80
N ILE A 742 18.52 -11.09 -22.65
CA ILE A 742 18.56 -11.77 -21.35
C ILE A 742 19.79 -12.68 -21.34
N GLU A 743 20.58 -12.58 -20.28
CA GLU A 743 21.68 -13.51 -20.01
C GLU A 743 21.23 -14.50 -18.94
N PHE A 744 21.21 -15.79 -19.31
CA PHE A 744 21.13 -16.89 -18.36
C PHE A 744 22.54 -17.42 -18.11
N PHE A 745 22.90 -17.63 -16.85
CA PHE A 745 24.20 -18.21 -16.49
C PHE A 745 24.06 -19.25 -15.38
N ASN A 746 25.01 -20.19 -15.36
CA ASN A 746 25.09 -21.18 -14.29
C ASN A 746 25.68 -20.53 -13.04
N GLY A 747 24.82 -20.19 -12.08
CA GLY A 747 25.26 -19.59 -10.83
C GLY A 747 24.12 -19.08 -9.95
N PRO A 748 24.46 -18.62 -8.74
CA PRO A 748 23.50 -18.21 -7.72
C PRO A 748 23.01 -16.77 -7.95
N HIS A 749 22.23 -16.27 -7.00
CA HIS A 749 21.91 -14.86 -6.84
C HIS A 749 23.18 -13.99 -6.81
N SER A 750 23.62 -13.46 -7.96
CA SER A 750 24.87 -12.70 -8.09
C SER A 750 24.95 -11.94 -9.42
N ILE A 751 25.82 -10.94 -9.48
CA ILE A 751 26.29 -10.31 -10.72
C ILE A 751 27.15 -11.32 -11.47
N ASN A 752 26.86 -11.59 -12.76
CA ASN A 752 27.76 -12.37 -13.60
C ASN A 752 28.85 -11.48 -14.20
N GLY A 753 28.46 -10.33 -14.76
CA GLY A 753 29.40 -9.33 -15.26
C GLY A 753 30.05 -9.69 -16.61
N VAL A 754 29.51 -10.65 -17.35
CA VAL A 754 30.04 -11.05 -18.67
C VAL A 754 29.19 -10.44 -19.78
N GLY A 755 27.96 -10.93 -19.98
CA GLY A 755 27.03 -10.37 -20.96
C GLY A 755 26.67 -8.92 -20.63
N THR A 756 26.42 -8.62 -19.35
CA THR A 756 26.09 -7.25 -18.91
C THR A 756 27.19 -6.23 -19.21
N TYR A 757 28.46 -6.59 -19.07
CA TYR A 757 29.57 -5.69 -19.44
C TYR A 757 29.69 -5.51 -20.95
N ALA A 758 29.48 -6.58 -21.72
CA ALA A 758 29.43 -6.49 -23.18
C ALA A 758 28.29 -5.58 -23.66
N PHE A 759 27.11 -5.71 -23.05
CA PHE A 759 25.93 -4.89 -23.31
C PHE A 759 26.20 -3.41 -23.02
N LEU A 760 26.81 -3.11 -21.86
CA LEU A 760 27.23 -1.75 -21.49
C LEU A 760 28.20 -1.17 -22.52
N LYS A 761 29.26 -1.88 -22.87
CA LYS A 761 30.26 -1.42 -23.86
C LYS A 761 29.62 -1.13 -25.22
N LYS A 762 28.79 -2.06 -25.72
CA LYS A 762 28.06 -1.92 -26.99
C LYS A 762 27.18 -0.68 -27.01
N HIS A 763 26.32 -0.51 -26.01
CA HIS A 763 25.29 0.53 -26.03
C HIS A 763 25.73 1.89 -25.48
N LEU A 764 26.84 1.94 -24.73
CA LEU A 764 27.49 3.19 -24.32
C LEU A 764 28.63 3.60 -25.27
N ASN A 765 28.85 2.85 -26.35
CA ASN A 765 29.93 3.07 -27.32
C ASN A 765 31.29 3.24 -26.60
N TRP A 766 31.61 2.29 -25.73
CA TRP A 766 32.85 2.25 -24.95
C TRP A 766 33.69 1.06 -25.41
N LYS A 767 34.99 1.27 -25.63
CA LYS A 767 35.91 0.26 -26.17
C LYS A 767 36.88 -0.21 -25.10
#